data_AF-A0A3S9BPW3-F1
#
_entry.id   AF-A0A3S9BPW3-F1
#
_cell.length_a   1.000
_cell.length_b   1.000
_cell.length_c   1.000
_cell.angle_alpha   90.00
_cell.angle_beta   90.00
_cell.angle_gamma   90.00
#
_symmetry.space_group_name_H-M   'P 1'
#
loop_
_entity.id
_entity.type
_entity.pdbx_description
1 polymer ?
#
loop_
_entity_poly.entity_id
_entity_poly.type
_entity_poly.pdbx_seq_one_letter_code
_entity_poly.pdbx_strand_id
1 'polypeptide(L)'
;MRENQSDVFDLFSEIYTNAAQEEISIQQYLLACREDKSMYASAPERMVEAIGEPTLIDTSMDERLGRIFSNRTIKVYPSFAEFYGMEDTIERIAGYFRYASQGLEERKQILYLLGPVGGGKSSLAERLKKLMEQRPIYTLKVGDQISPVFESPLGLFHPDRMADLLEDKYGIARRRLNGLISPWAAKRLDELSGDISKFSVVKLMPSRLRQIGIAKTEPGDENNQDVSALVGKVDIRQLENFSQSDPDAYSFSGGLNRTTQGLLEFVEMFKAPIKVLHPLLTATQEGSYNGTENFGSFPYQGIVVAHSNESEWLQFKNNKNNEAFLDRILVVKVPYCLRVTEERQIYEKLLRESELASSACAPEVLDILSRFTVSTRLAEHDNSPLYTKMRVYDGENLKDVDPKAKSVQEYRDAAGVDEGMTGVSTRFAFKILSQTFNYDTKEVAADPVHLMYILEEAIKREQFPKETEAAYLDFIKSELSPRYAEFIGHEIQKAYLESYSEYGQNLFDRYIAYADAWIEDQDYKDPDTGQILNREVLDNELSQVEKPAGIANPKDFRNEVVKFTLRARARNHGRNPSWTSYEKLREVIEKRMFGQVEDLLPVISFGSKQDSVTEKRHTEFVHRMVERGYTERQVRRLVDWYMRVNKAG
;
A
#
# COMPACT_ATOMS: atom_id res chain seq x y z
N MET A 1 -10.01 23.43 31.51
CA MET A 1 -10.22 23.04 30.09
C MET A 1 -10.66 21.59 30.09
N ARG A 2 -11.96 21.33 29.99
CA ARG A 2 -12.51 19.99 29.73
C ARG A 2 -12.80 19.96 28.24
N GLU A 3 -12.04 19.17 27.51
CA GLU A 3 -12.31 18.90 26.09
C GLU A 3 -13.62 18.11 25.98
N ASN A 4 -14.46 18.51 25.02
CA ASN A 4 -15.65 17.79 24.61
C ASN A 4 -15.27 16.38 24.14
N GLN A 5 -15.35 15.40 25.03
CA GLN A 5 -15.55 14.02 24.62
C GLN A 5 -17.05 13.84 24.39
N SER A 6 -17.48 13.81 23.14
CA SER A 6 -18.82 13.30 22.81
C SER A 6 -18.90 11.85 23.28
N ASP A 7 -19.94 11.53 24.05
CA ASP A 7 -20.19 10.15 24.48
C ASP A 7 -20.43 9.27 23.24
N VAL A 8 -20.04 8.00 23.29
CA VAL A 8 -20.23 7.03 22.20
C VAL A 8 -21.71 6.95 21.81
N PHE A 9 -22.61 7.10 22.78
CA PHE A 9 -24.06 7.12 22.56
C PHE A 9 -24.52 8.38 21.82
N ASP A 10 -23.92 9.54 22.09
CA ASP A 10 -24.24 10.79 21.40
C ASP A 10 -23.79 10.73 19.94
N LEU A 11 -22.56 10.23 19.70
CA LEU A 11 -22.04 10.04 18.35
C LEU A 11 -22.86 9.03 17.56
N PHE A 12 -23.27 7.90 18.17
CA PHE A 12 -24.15 6.94 17.52
C PHE A 12 -25.52 7.55 17.18
N SER A 13 -26.09 8.31 18.11
CA SER A 13 -27.37 9.00 17.91
C SER A 13 -27.28 10.03 16.79
N GLU A 14 -26.19 10.78 16.70
CA GLU A 14 -25.90 11.70 15.60
C GLU A 14 -25.78 10.97 14.26
N ILE A 15 -24.98 9.91 14.18
CA ILE A 15 -24.85 9.09 12.95
C ILE A 15 -26.20 8.51 12.52
N TYR A 16 -26.97 8.00 13.47
CA TYR A 16 -28.28 7.41 13.19
C TYR A 16 -29.30 8.46 12.74
N THR A 17 -29.27 9.66 13.34
CA THR A 17 -30.16 10.79 12.99
C THR A 17 -29.78 11.39 11.65
N ASN A 18 -28.48 11.49 11.32
CA ASN A 18 -28.03 11.88 9.98
C ASN A 18 -28.42 10.86 8.90
N ALA A 19 -28.65 9.60 9.28
CA ALA A 19 -29.23 8.58 8.42
C ALA A 19 -30.78 8.56 8.43
N ALA A 20 -31.42 9.46 9.20
CA ALA A 20 -32.87 9.58 9.22
C ALA A 20 -33.39 10.09 7.87
N GLN A 21 -34.55 9.57 7.49
CA GLN A 21 -35.15 9.82 6.20
C GLN A 21 -35.82 11.19 6.20
N GLU A 22 -35.23 12.16 5.48
CA GLU A 22 -35.91 13.41 5.16
C GLU A 22 -36.90 13.14 4.02
N GLU A 23 -38.18 13.41 4.27
CA GLU A 23 -39.26 13.27 3.30
C GLU A 23 -39.79 14.65 2.89
N ILE A 24 -39.88 14.89 1.59
CA ILE A 24 -40.37 16.14 1.00
C ILE A 24 -41.34 15.85 -0.13
N SER A 25 -42.21 16.80 -0.48
CA SER A 25 -43.08 16.63 -1.65
C SER A 25 -42.30 16.72 -2.96
N ILE A 26 -42.85 16.16 -4.05
CA ILE A 26 -42.25 16.29 -5.39
C ILE A 26 -42.04 17.76 -5.77
N GLN A 27 -42.98 18.65 -5.43
CA GLN A 27 -42.85 20.08 -5.71
C GLN A 27 -41.69 20.72 -4.91
N GLN A 28 -41.55 20.39 -3.64
CA GLN A 28 -40.44 20.86 -2.81
C GLN A 28 -39.10 20.33 -3.33
N TYR A 29 -39.04 19.07 -3.74
CA TYR A 29 -37.87 18.47 -4.37
C TYR A 29 -37.47 19.23 -5.65
N LEU A 30 -38.41 19.48 -6.57
CA LEU A 30 -38.12 20.22 -7.80
C LEU A 30 -37.62 21.64 -7.52
N LEU A 31 -38.21 22.34 -6.54
CA LEU A 31 -37.73 23.65 -6.12
C LEU A 31 -36.31 23.57 -5.51
N ALA A 32 -36.03 22.53 -4.72
CA ALA A 32 -34.71 22.32 -4.14
C ALA A 32 -33.64 22.00 -5.20
N CYS A 33 -33.99 21.25 -6.26
CA CYS A 33 -33.10 20.99 -7.39
C CYS A 33 -32.59 22.28 -8.07
N ARG A 34 -33.37 23.36 -8.02
CA ARG A 34 -32.94 24.65 -8.60
C ARG A 34 -31.75 25.24 -7.86
N GLU A 35 -31.74 25.11 -6.54
CA GLU A 35 -30.72 25.70 -5.66
C GLU A 35 -29.55 24.74 -5.42
N ASP A 36 -29.82 23.43 -5.39
CA ASP A 36 -28.83 22.40 -5.09
C ASP A 36 -28.83 21.29 -6.15
N LYS A 37 -27.74 21.22 -6.93
CA LYS A 37 -27.54 20.19 -7.95
C LYS A 37 -27.29 18.80 -7.36
N SER A 38 -26.92 18.70 -6.08
CA SER A 38 -26.72 17.42 -5.39
C SER A 38 -28.01 16.59 -5.31
N MET A 39 -29.18 17.26 -5.34
CA MET A 39 -30.51 16.66 -5.31
C MET A 39 -30.76 15.66 -6.45
N TYR A 40 -30.16 15.90 -7.62
CA TYR A 40 -30.29 15.06 -8.81
C TYR A 40 -28.94 14.59 -9.37
N ALA A 41 -27.88 14.63 -8.54
CA ALA A 41 -26.57 14.14 -8.94
C ALA A 41 -26.65 12.68 -9.38
N SER A 42 -25.93 12.32 -10.43
CA SER A 42 -25.78 10.94 -10.88
C SER A 42 -24.82 10.18 -9.97
N ALA A 43 -24.83 8.84 -10.05
CA ALA A 43 -23.89 8.03 -9.26
C ALA A 43 -22.41 8.39 -9.54
N PRO A 44 -21.96 8.63 -10.80
CA PRO A 44 -20.61 9.11 -11.06
C PRO A 44 -20.30 10.48 -10.45
N GLU A 45 -21.23 11.43 -10.48
CA GLU A 45 -21.01 12.76 -9.88
C GLU A 45 -20.84 12.69 -8.37
N ARG A 46 -21.70 11.91 -7.68
CA ARG A 46 -21.53 11.64 -6.25
C ARG A 46 -20.20 10.99 -5.94
N MET A 47 -19.75 10.08 -6.80
CA MET A 47 -18.44 9.43 -6.63
C MET A 47 -17.30 10.42 -6.82
N VAL A 48 -17.34 11.29 -7.83
CA VAL A 48 -16.32 12.35 -8.01
C VAL A 48 -16.26 13.26 -6.80
N GLU A 49 -17.42 13.69 -6.29
CA GLU A 49 -17.51 14.55 -5.11
C GLU A 49 -17.01 13.85 -3.83
N ALA A 50 -17.22 12.54 -3.70
CA ALA A 50 -16.73 11.74 -2.58
C ALA A 50 -15.22 11.44 -2.68
N ILE A 51 -14.71 11.18 -3.90
CA ILE A 51 -13.26 11.02 -4.14
C ILE A 51 -12.53 12.33 -3.79
N GLY A 52 -13.10 13.47 -4.16
CA GLY A 52 -12.54 14.79 -3.89
C GLY A 52 -11.45 15.20 -4.90
N GLU A 53 -10.95 16.43 -4.72
CA GLU A 53 -9.91 16.98 -5.59
C GLU A 53 -8.54 16.36 -5.32
N PRO A 54 -7.74 16.10 -6.37
CA PRO A 54 -6.39 15.60 -6.19
C PRO A 54 -5.47 16.70 -5.67
N THR A 55 -4.51 16.29 -4.84
CA THR A 55 -3.33 17.11 -4.54
C THR A 55 -2.33 16.94 -5.69
N LEU A 56 -1.90 18.06 -6.28
CA LEU A 56 -0.87 18.07 -7.31
C LEU A 56 0.50 18.05 -6.64
N ILE A 57 1.30 17.04 -6.94
CA ILE A 57 2.66 16.89 -6.43
C ILE A 57 3.64 17.14 -7.57
N ASP A 58 4.43 18.21 -7.47
CA ASP A 58 5.56 18.45 -8.36
C ASP A 58 6.73 17.57 -7.92
N THR A 59 6.95 16.49 -8.67
CA THR A 59 7.99 15.51 -8.33
C THR A 59 9.41 16.02 -8.60
N SER A 60 9.59 17.16 -9.27
CA SER A 60 10.92 17.76 -9.45
C SER A 60 11.53 18.31 -8.16
N MET A 61 10.69 18.55 -7.15
CA MET A 61 11.10 19.07 -5.84
C MET A 61 11.62 17.98 -4.89
N ASP A 62 11.43 16.70 -5.24
CA ASP A 62 11.87 15.55 -4.46
C ASP A 62 12.74 14.66 -5.36
N GLU A 63 14.01 14.45 -4.98
CA GLU A 63 14.95 13.71 -5.84
C GLU A 63 14.51 12.27 -6.13
N ARG A 64 13.88 11.59 -5.16
CA ARG A 64 13.42 10.20 -5.32
C ARG A 64 12.23 10.17 -6.25
N LEU A 65 11.21 10.97 -5.97
CA LEU A 65 10.00 11.04 -6.81
C LEU A 65 10.32 11.54 -8.22
N GLY A 66 11.25 12.50 -8.36
CA GLY A 66 11.70 13.02 -9.63
C GLY A 66 12.30 11.96 -10.53
N ARG A 67 13.04 10.99 -9.96
CA ARG A 67 13.56 9.82 -10.69
C ARG A 67 12.44 8.83 -11.05
N ILE A 68 11.53 8.55 -10.13
CA ILE A 68 10.42 7.58 -10.33
C ILE A 68 9.44 8.06 -11.40
N PHE A 69 9.08 9.35 -11.37
CA PHE A 69 8.04 9.95 -12.20
C PHE A 69 8.59 10.88 -13.28
N SER A 70 9.91 10.90 -13.49
CA SER A 70 10.58 11.74 -14.50
C SER A 70 10.24 13.23 -14.36
N ASN A 71 10.26 13.75 -13.13
CA ASN A 71 9.94 15.14 -12.77
C ASN A 71 8.55 15.63 -13.23
N ARG A 72 7.61 14.71 -13.50
CA ARG A 72 6.23 15.07 -13.87
C ARG A 72 5.42 15.47 -12.66
N THR A 73 4.45 16.35 -12.85
CA THR A 73 3.42 16.59 -11.83
C THR A 73 2.45 15.41 -11.81
N ILE A 74 2.27 14.79 -10.64
CA ILE A 74 1.33 13.69 -10.44
C ILE A 74 0.11 14.12 -9.63
N LYS A 75 -1.00 13.40 -9.79
CA LYS A 75 -2.23 13.59 -9.02
C LYS A 75 -2.34 12.53 -7.94
N VAL A 76 -2.34 12.95 -6.67
CA VAL A 76 -2.58 12.06 -5.53
C VAL A 76 -3.91 12.39 -4.90
N TYR A 77 -4.76 11.38 -4.73
CA TYR A 77 -6.10 11.55 -4.17
C TYR A 77 -6.07 11.19 -2.67
N PRO A 78 -6.34 12.12 -1.75
CA PRO A 78 -6.30 11.86 -0.30
C PRO A 78 -7.27 10.74 0.13
N SER A 79 -8.38 10.61 -0.58
CA SER A 79 -9.34 9.51 -0.41
C SER A 79 -8.74 8.13 -0.68
N PHE A 80 -7.52 8.00 -1.19
CA PHE A 80 -6.83 6.75 -1.41
C PHE A 80 -5.43 6.72 -0.75
N ALA A 81 -5.18 7.56 0.26
CA ALA A 81 -3.87 7.68 0.92
C ALA A 81 -3.32 6.36 1.52
N GLU A 82 -4.19 5.37 1.76
CA GLU A 82 -3.79 4.06 2.27
C GLU A 82 -3.36 3.04 1.20
N PHE A 83 -3.35 3.44 -0.07
CA PHE A 83 -2.97 2.61 -1.21
C PHE A 83 -1.59 3.04 -1.72
N TYR A 84 -0.56 2.31 -1.31
CA TYR A 84 0.83 2.62 -1.63
C TYR A 84 1.22 2.03 -2.99
N GLY A 85 1.89 2.83 -3.81
CA GLY A 85 2.39 2.40 -5.12
C GLY A 85 1.35 2.29 -6.24
N MET A 86 0.14 2.85 -6.04
CA MET A 86 -1.00 2.72 -6.96
C MET A 86 -1.45 4.04 -7.60
N GLU A 87 -0.59 5.05 -7.65
CA GLU A 87 -0.91 6.42 -8.09
C GLU A 87 -1.52 6.44 -9.50
N ASP A 88 -0.89 5.76 -10.46
CA ASP A 88 -1.39 5.67 -11.84
C ASP A 88 -2.73 4.93 -11.94
N THR A 89 -2.90 3.85 -11.16
CA THR A 89 -4.15 3.07 -11.11
C THR A 89 -5.29 3.91 -10.53
N ILE A 90 -5.03 4.63 -9.44
CA ILE A 90 -6.02 5.51 -8.80
C ILE A 90 -6.38 6.67 -9.72
N GLU A 91 -5.41 7.28 -10.43
CA GLU A 91 -5.71 8.33 -11.38
C GLU A 91 -6.63 7.84 -12.51
N ARG A 92 -6.43 6.62 -13.02
CA ARG A 92 -7.32 6.01 -14.02
C ARG A 92 -8.73 5.77 -13.48
N ILE A 93 -8.86 5.27 -12.26
CA ILE A 93 -10.17 5.07 -11.60
C ILE A 93 -10.89 6.41 -11.40
N ALA A 94 -10.19 7.42 -10.88
CA ALA A 94 -10.74 8.76 -10.72
C ALA A 94 -11.11 9.39 -12.07
N GLY A 95 -10.29 9.15 -13.11
CA GLY A 95 -10.55 9.52 -14.50
C GLY A 95 -11.87 8.93 -15.01
N TYR A 96 -12.09 7.62 -14.83
CA TYR A 96 -13.34 6.96 -15.19
C TYR A 96 -14.56 7.66 -14.61
N PHE A 97 -14.57 7.94 -13.30
CA PHE A 97 -15.70 8.63 -12.67
C PHE A 97 -15.85 10.07 -13.16
N ARG A 98 -14.74 10.78 -13.39
CA ARG A 98 -14.77 12.14 -13.94
C ARG A 98 -15.38 12.16 -15.34
N TYR A 99 -14.96 11.29 -16.24
CA TYR A 99 -15.50 11.23 -17.60
C TYR A 99 -16.97 10.77 -17.62
N ALA A 100 -17.31 9.77 -16.79
CA ALA A 100 -18.69 9.33 -16.61
C ALA A 100 -19.60 10.44 -16.06
N SER A 101 -19.11 11.26 -15.11
CA SER A 101 -19.84 12.41 -14.56
C SER A 101 -20.14 13.51 -15.60
N GLN A 102 -19.29 13.62 -16.62
CA GLN A 102 -19.46 14.55 -17.74
C GLN A 102 -20.41 14.00 -18.82
N GLY A 103 -20.87 12.75 -18.69
CA GLY A 103 -21.76 12.09 -19.64
C GLY A 103 -21.05 11.51 -20.86
N LEU A 104 -19.76 11.21 -20.76
CA LEU A 104 -18.96 10.54 -21.80
C LEU A 104 -19.21 9.02 -21.84
N GLU A 105 -18.52 8.31 -22.73
CA GLU A 105 -18.74 6.88 -23.01
C GLU A 105 -18.53 5.99 -21.78
N GLU A 106 -17.64 6.37 -20.86
CA GLU A 106 -17.36 5.66 -19.60
C GLU A 106 -18.62 5.43 -18.76
N ARG A 107 -19.62 6.31 -18.87
CA ARG A 107 -20.93 6.15 -18.21
C ARG A 107 -21.63 4.85 -18.63
N LYS A 108 -21.37 4.35 -19.83
CA LYS A 108 -22.00 3.15 -20.41
C LYS A 108 -21.13 1.89 -20.27
N GLN A 109 -20.02 1.99 -19.56
CA GLN A 109 -19.05 0.91 -19.41
C GLN A 109 -18.96 0.41 -17.97
N ILE A 110 -18.69 -0.88 -17.83
CA ILE A 110 -18.35 -1.53 -16.56
C ILE A 110 -16.89 -1.18 -16.24
N LEU A 111 -16.63 -0.65 -15.04
CA LEU A 111 -15.26 -0.48 -14.55
C LEU A 111 -14.71 -1.83 -14.12
N TYR A 112 -13.74 -2.37 -14.85
CA TYR A 112 -13.18 -3.68 -14.61
C TYR A 112 -11.75 -3.61 -14.07
N LEU A 113 -11.56 -4.05 -12.82
CA LEU A 113 -10.25 -4.13 -12.18
C LEU A 113 -9.60 -5.48 -12.48
N LEU A 114 -8.50 -5.44 -13.23
CA LEU A 114 -7.72 -6.61 -13.64
C LEU A 114 -6.39 -6.64 -12.88
N GLY A 115 -6.02 -7.76 -12.27
CA GLY A 115 -4.80 -7.83 -11.49
C GLY A 115 -4.59 -9.21 -10.87
N PRO A 116 -3.41 -9.46 -10.27
CA PRO A 116 -3.15 -10.71 -9.56
C PRO A 116 -3.94 -10.83 -8.25
N VAL A 117 -3.92 -12.04 -7.68
CA VAL A 117 -4.55 -12.34 -6.39
C VAL A 117 -3.82 -11.59 -5.28
N GLY A 118 -4.54 -10.82 -4.45
CA GLY A 118 -3.91 -9.99 -3.43
C GLY A 118 -3.30 -8.68 -3.96
N GLY A 119 -3.50 -8.33 -5.23
CA GLY A 119 -3.11 -7.04 -5.80
C GLY A 119 -3.94 -5.84 -5.33
N GLY A 120 -4.81 -5.98 -4.31
CA GLY A 120 -5.59 -4.86 -3.77
C GLY A 120 -6.90 -4.51 -4.51
N LYS A 121 -7.32 -5.29 -5.52
CA LYS A 121 -8.58 -5.09 -6.28
C LYS A 121 -9.82 -4.99 -5.39
N SER A 122 -10.00 -5.96 -4.50
CA SER A 122 -11.15 -5.99 -3.58
C SER A 122 -11.07 -4.86 -2.54
N SER A 123 -9.86 -4.47 -2.12
CA SER A 123 -9.66 -3.31 -1.24
C SER A 123 -10.04 -2.00 -1.92
N LEU A 124 -9.73 -1.84 -3.21
CA LEU A 124 -10.17 -0.70 -4.03
C LEU A 124 -11.70 -0.69 -4.17
N ALA A 125 -12.32 -1.82 -4.51
CA ALA A 125 -13.78 -1.93 -4.58
C ALA A 125 -14.45 -1.59 -3.23
N GLU A 126 -13.87 -2.05 -2.12
CA GLU A 126 -14.33 -1.71 -0.77
C GLU A 126 -14.20 -0.22 -0.46
N ARG A 127 -13.09 0.41 -0.88
CA ARG A 127 -12.92 1.85 -0.74
C ARG A 127 -13.95 2.63 -1.55
N LEU A 128 -14.21 2.23 -2.80
CA LEU A 128 -15.24 2.85 -3.64
C LEU A 128 -16.63 2.74 -3.01
N LYS A 129 -16.99 1.60 -2.44
CA LYS A 129 -18.26 1.45 -1.69
C LYS A 129 -18.33 2.43 -0.51
N LYS A 130 -17.26 2.53 0.31
CA LYS A 130 -17.19 3.51 1.42
C LYS A 130 -17.34 4.96 0.95
N LEU A 131 -16.79 5.31 -0.21
CA LEU A 131 -16.96 6.65 -0.79
C LEU A 131 -18.40 6.88 -1.26
N MET A 132 -19.06 5.86 -1.83
CA MET A 132 -20.47 5.95 -2.23
C MET A 132 -21.41 6.17 -1.03
N GLU A 133 -21.05 5.70 0.17
CA GLU A 133 -21.82 5.92 1.41
C GLU A 133 -21.78 7.39 1.90
N GLN A 134 -20.97 8.27 1.32
CA GLN A 134 -20.83 9.66 1.79
C GLN A 134 -21.88 10.63 1.24
N ARG A 135 -22.56 10.26 0.14
CA ARG A 135 -23.48 11.16 -0.57
C ARG A 135 -24.86 10.54 -0.70
N PRO A 136 -25.95 11.26 -0.38
CA PRO A 136 -27.30 10.71 -0.39
C PRO A 136 -27.81 10.44 -1.81
N ILE A 137 -28.81 9.58 -1.90
CA ILE A 137 -29.69 9.43 -3.06
C ILE A 137 -31.09 9.93 -2.71
N TYR A 138 -31.84 10.33 -3.73
CA TYR A 138 -33.24 10.74 -3.59
C TYR A 138 -34.10 9.75 -4.36
N THR A 139 -35.17 9.24 -3.73
CA THR A 139 -36.02 8.19 -4.30
C THR A 139 -37.50 8.48 -4.08
N LEU A 140 -38.35 7.89 -4.91
CA LEU A 140 -39.79 7.95 -4.77
C LEU A 140 -40.30 7.17 -3.55
N LYS A 141 -41.34 7.71 -2.91
CA LYS A 141 -42.15 7.08 -1.87
C LYS A 141 -43.64 7.36 -2.12
N VAL A 142 -44.48 6.38 -1.82
CA VAL A 142 -45.95 6.47 -1.86
C VAL A 142 -46.51 5.82 -0.60
N GLY A 143 -47.27 6.58 0.20
CA GLY A 143 -47.72 6.10 1.51
C GLY A 143 -46.53 5.70 2.38
N ASP A 144 -46.51 4.49 2.91
CA ASP A 144 -45.38 3.96 3.70
C ASP A 144 -44.34 3.18 2.87
N GLN A 145 -44.49 3.14 1.54
CA GLN A 145 -43.65 2.34 0.65
C GLN A 145 -42.66 3.20 -0.13
N ILE A 146 -41.36 2.92 0.05
CA ILE A 146 -40.28 3.49 -0.75
C ILE A 146 -40.12 2.63 -2.02
N SER A 147 -39.77 3.25 -3.16
CA SER A 147 -39.44 2.52 -4.39
C SER A 147 -38.41 1.43 -4.09
N PRO A 148 -38.72 0.15 -4.36
CA PRO A 148 -37.86 -0.97 -3.99
C PRO A 148 -36.58 -1.05 -4.83
N VAL A 149 -36.56 -0.34 -5.97
CA VAL A 149 -35.39 -0.18 -6.83
C VAL A 149 -34.63 1.13 -6.58
N PHE A 150 -35.09 1.97 -5.66
CA PHE A 150 -34.48 3.28 -5.39
C PHE A 150 -34.31 4.15 -6.64
N GLU A 151 -35.35 4.26 -7.47
CA GLU A 151 -35.29 5.03 -8.72
C GLU A 151 -35.27 6.55 -8.47
N SER A 152 -34.69 7.29 -9.41
CA SER A 152 -34.67 8.75 -9.36
C SER A 152 -36.09 9.31 -9.54
N PRO A 153 -36.52 10.31 -8.75
CA PRO A 153 -37.80 11.00 -8.95
C PRO A 153 -37.94 11.63 -10.34
N LEU A 154 -36.82 11.91 -11.02
CA LEU A 154 -36.83 12.48 -12.36
C LEU A 154 -37.40 11.51 -13.42
N GLY A 155 -37.50 10.22 -13.12
CA GLY A 155 -38.12 9.23 -14.01
C GLY A 155 -39.59 9.53 -14.33
N LEU A 156 -40.30 10.22 -13.43
CA LEU A 156 -41.71 10.59 -13.60
C LEU A 156 -41.96 11.56 -14.77
N PHE A 157 -40.93 12.29 -15.23
CA PHE A 157 -41.11 13.37 -16.19
C PHE A 157 -40.68 12.96 -17.60
N HIS A 158 -41.58 13.16 -18.56
CA HIS A 158 -41.34 12.78 -19.96
C HIS A 158 -40.34 13.74 -20.63
N PRO A 159 -39.19 13.26 -21.15
CA PRO A 159 -38.14 14.11 -21.71
C PRO A 159 -38.64 15.01 -22.85
N ASP A 160 -39.42 14.47 -23.79
CA ASP A 160 -39.83 15.26 -24.97
C ASP A 160 -40.94 16.27 -24.72
N ARG A 161 -41.67 16.17 -23.59
CA ARG A 161 -42.81 17.05 -23.31
C ARG A 161 -42.56 18.00 -22.14
N MET A 162 -41.66 17.65 -21.23
CA MET A 162 -41.47 18.34 -19.96
C MET A 162 -40.06 18.89 -19.77
N ALA A 163 -39.08 18.55 -20.63
CA ALA A 163 -37.70 19.00 -20.48
C ALA A 163 -37.57 20.53 -20.48
N ASP A 164 -38.14 21.22 -21.46
CA ASP A 164 -38.03 22.69 -21.56
C ASP A 164 -38.58 23.37 -20.31
N LEU A 165 -39.73 22.88 -19.80
CA LEU A 165 -40.33 23.38 -18.55
C LEU A 165 -39.42 23.15 -17.34
N LEU A 166 -38.82 21.96 -17.24
CA LEU A 166 -37.96 21.58 -16.12
C LEU A 166 -36.62 22.34 -16.14
N GLU A 167 -36.08 22.57 -17.33
CA GLU A 167 -34.87 23.34 -17.53
C GLU A 167 -35.10 24.82 -17.19
N ASP A 168 -36.18 25.43 -17.70
CA ASP A 168 -36.50 26.83 -17.46
C ASP A 168 -36.87 27.12 -16.00
N LYS A 169 -37.71 26.29 -15.37
CA LYS A 169 -38.23 26.57 -14.02
C LYS A 169 -37.36 26.06 -12.89
N TYR A 170 -36.67 24.94 -13.09
CA TYR A 170 -35.95 24.22 -12.03
C TYR A 170 -34.48 23.98 -12.35
N GLY A 171 -33.98 24.42 -13.51
CA GLY A 171 -32.57 24.27 -13.88
C GLY A 171 -32.13 22.82 -14.16
N ILE A 172 -33.09 21.92 -14.39
CA ILE A 172 -32.81 20.50 -14.65
C ILE A 172 -32.65 20.30 -16.16
N ALA A 173 -31.41 20.13 -16.62
CA ALA A 173 -31.11 19.95 -18.03
C ALA A 173 -31.77 18.70 -18.62
N ARG A 174 -32.21 18.76 -19.89
CA ARG A 174 -32.86 17.64 -20.61
C ARG A 174 -32.16 16.29 -20.46
N ARG A 175 -30.82 16.27 -20.49
CA ARG A 175 -29.98 15.05 -20.37
C ARG A 175 -30.14 14.29 -19.04
N ARG A 176 -30.77 14.91 -18.02
CA ARG A 176 -31.06 14.30 -16.72
C ARG A 176 -32.33 13.46 -16.72
N LEU A 177 -33.21 13.68 -17.68
CA LEU A 177 -34.50 13.01 -17.76
C LEU A 177 -34.32 11.74 -18.58
N ASN A 178 -34.45 10.59 -17.94
CA ASN A 178 -34.49 9.29 -18.61
C ASN A 178 -35.91 8.94 -19.09
N GLY A 179 -36.95 9.51 -18.47
CA GLY A 179 -38.35 9.26 -18.84
C GLY A 179 -38.84 7.84 -18.57
N LEU A 180 -38.12 7.08 -17.75
CA LEU A 180 -38.41 5.70 -17.45
C LEU A 180 -38.62 5.52 -15.95
N ILE A 181 -39.80 5.01 -15.59
CA ILE A 181 -40.17 4.61 -14.23
C ILE A 181 -40.21 3.08 -14.15
N SER A 182 -40.01 2.55 -12.95
CA SER A 182 -40.13 1.12 -12.70
C SER A 182 -41.58 0.63 -12.84
N PRO A 183 -41.80 -0.67 -13.09
CA PRO A 183 -43.11 -1.31 -12.99
C PRO A 183 -43.82 -1.04 -11.64
N TRP A 184 -43.07 -0.96 -10.53
CA TRP A 184 -43.63 -0.57 -9.23
C TRP A 184 -44.19 0.85 -9.26
N ALA A 185 -43.41 1.83 -9.74
CA ALA A 185 -43.85 3.21 -9.82
C ALA A 185 -45.01 3.40 -10.81
N ALA A 186 -45.01 2.66 -11.93
CA ALA A 186 -46.09 2.65 -12.89
C ALA A 186 -47.41 2.17 -12.25
N LYS A 187 -47.39 1.04 -11.53
CA LYS A 187 -48.56 0.53 -10.81
C LYS A 187 -49.10 1.55 -9.80
N ARG A 188 -48.21 2.16 -9.01
CA ARG A 188 -48.59 3.20 -8.04
C ARG A 188 -49.19 4.44 -8.71
N LEU A 189 -48.67 4.83 -9.87
CA LEU A 189 -49.22 5.95 -10.63
C LEU A 189 -50.65 5.65 -11.12
N ASP A 190 -50.90 4.43 -11.61
CA ASP A 190 -52.24 3.98 -12.05
C ASP A 190 -53.24 3.94 -10.90
N GLU A 191 -52.85 3.37 -9.75
CA GLU A 191 -53.66 3.33 -8.51
C GLU A 191 -54.05 4.73 -8.02
N LEU A 192 -53.18 5.72 -8.25
CA LEU A 192 -53.40 7.12 -7.88
C LEU A 192 -54.02 7.95 -9.01
N SER A 193 -54.44 7.33 -10.11
CA SER A 193 -55.04 8.00 -11.28
C SER A 193 -54.14 9.10 -11.88
N GLY A 194 -52.82 8.89 -11.85
CA GLY A 194 -51.83 9.83 -12.38
C GLY A 194 -51.48 11.01 -11.46
N ASP A 195 -52.00 11.05 -10.23
CA ASP A 195 -51.77 12.16 -9.30
C ASP A 195 -50.38 12.08 -8.63
N ILE A 196 -49.38 12.69 -9.27
CA ILE A 196 -48.01 12.77 -8.74
C ILE A 196 -47.89 13.59 -7.44
N SER A 197 -48.91 14.36 -7.04
CA SER A 197 -48.86 15.14 -5.79
C SER A 197 -48.91 14.25 -4.54
N LYS A 198 -49.35 13.00 -4.71
CA LYS A 198 -49.37 11.96 -3.66
C LYS A 198 -48.05 11.20 -3.54
N PHE A 199 -47.11 11.43 -4.46
CA PHE A 199 -45.75 10.95 -4.32
C PHE A 199 -44.95 11.92 -3.45
N SER A 200 -44.06 11.35 -2.64
CA SER A 200 -43.03 12.09 -1.92
C SER A 200 -41.65 11.60 -2.36
N VAL A 201 -40.64 12.41 -2.05
CA VAL A 201 -39.23 12.10 -2.27
C VAL A 201 -38.59 11.91 -0.91
N VAL A 202 -37.88 10.79 -0.76
CA VAL A 202 -37.12 10.48 0.44
C VAL A 202 -35.63 10.54 0.14
N LYS A 203 -34.90 11.24 0.99
CA LYS A 203 -33.44 11.22 1.03
C LYS A 203 -32.96 9.97 1.76
N LEU A 204 -32.14 9.17 1.09
CA LEU A 204 -31.53 7.96 1.65
C LEU A 204 -30.01 8.03 1.57
N MET A 205 -29.33 7.66 2.65
CA MET A 205 -27.89 7.40 2.60
C MET A 205 -27.65 6.01 2.02
N PRO A 206 -26.80 5.86 0.97
CA PRO A 206 -26.36 4.55 0.53
C PRO A 206 -25.73 3.77 1.68
N SER A 207 -25.96 2.45 1.70
CA SER A 207 -25.55 1.59 2.80
C SER A 207 -25.28 0.18 2.30
N ARG A 208 -24.05 -0.31 2.55
CA ARG A 208 -23.68 -1.72 2.35
C ARG A 208 -24.52 -2.63 3.23
N LEU A 209 -24.71 -2.26 4.50
CA LEU A 209 -25.40 -3.07 5.51
C LEU A 209 -26.88 -3.29 5.15
N ARG A 210 -27.56 -2.23 4.71
CA ARG A 210 -28.99 -2.28 4.34
C ARG A 210 -29.22 -2.57 2.85
N GLN A 211 -28.14 -2.75 2.09
CA GLN A 211 -28.15 -2.89 0.63
C GLN A 211 -28.95 -1.78 -0.06
N ILE A 212 -28.72 -0.52 0.32
CA ILE A 212 -29.38 0.65 -0.28
C ILE A 212 -28.35 1.33 -1.17
N GLY A 213 -28.55 1.34 -2.49
CA GLY A 213 -27.61 1.93 -3.44
C GLY A 213 -26.23 1.25 -3.48
N ILE A 214 -25.99 0.19 -2.73
CA ILE A 214 -24.74 -0.56 -2.75
C ILE A 214 -25.07 -2.05 -2.60
N ALA A 215 -24.60 -2.86 -3.54
CA ALA A 215 -24.77 -4.31 -3.50
C ALA A 215 -23.50 -5.01 -3.99
N LYS A 216 -23.34 -6.26 -3.55
CA LYS A 216 -22.28 -7.16 -3.97
C LYS A 216 -22.92 -8.41 -4.54
N THR A 217 -22.48 -8.81 -5.74
CA THR A 217 -22.87 -10.05 -6.40
C THR A 217 -21.63 -10.91 -6.60
N GLU A 218 -21.76 -12.18 -6.25
CA GLU A 218 -20.74 -13.21 -6.42
C GLU A 218 -21.25 -14.25 -7.41
N PRO A 219 -20.37 -14.96 -8.14
CA PRO A 219 -20.77 -16.05 -9.00
C PRO A 219 -21.29 -17.19 -8.11
N GLY A 220 -22.42 -17.75 -8.50
CA GLY A 220 -22.93 -19.00 -7.93
C GLY A 220 -22.39 -20.19 -8.72
N ASP A 221 -22.73 -21.40 -8.29
CA ASP A 221 -22.42 -22.60 -9.09
C ASP A 221 -23.05 -22.50 -10.48
N GLU A 222 -22.35 -22.94 -11.54
CA GLU A 222 -22.85 -22.88 -12.93
C GLU A 222 -24.25 -23.51 -13.12
N ASN A 223 -24.58 -24.51 -12.28
CA ASN A 223 -25.88 -25.20 -12.31
C ASN A 223 -27.01 -24.45 -11.58
N ASN A 224 -26.68 -23.54 -10.67
CA ASN A 224 -27.63 -22.87 -9.77
C ASN A 224 -27.65 -21.35 -9.92
N GLN A 225 -26.68 -20.75 -10.61
CA GLN A 225 -26.65 -19.31 -10.81
C GLN A 225 -27.65 -18.89 -11.86
N ASP A 226 -28.66 -18.17 -11.39
CA ASP A 226 -29.72 -17.60 -12.20
C ASP A 226 -29.56 -16.08 -12.33
N VAL A 227 -30.10 -15.54 -13.42
CA VAL A 227 -30.14 -14.11 -13.73
C VAL A 227 -30.81 -13.31 -12.61
N SER A 228 -31.67 -13.96 -11.82
CA SER A 228 -32.32 -13.39 -10.65
C SER A 228 -31.39 -12.79 -9.60
N ALA A 229 -30.12 -13.22 -9.53
CA ALA A 229 -29.12 -12.59 -8.67
C ALA A 229 -28.86 -11.11 -9.03
N LEU A 230 -29.08 -10.73 -10.30
CA LEU A 230 -28.95 -9.36 -10.76
C LEU A 230 -30.30 -8.64 -10.86
N VAL A 231 -31.33 -9.30 -11.39
CA VAL A 231 -32.56 -8.62 -11.79
C VAL A 231 -33.74 -8.81 -10.84
N GLY A 232 -33.63 -9.70 -9.84
CA GLY A 232 -34.71 -10.07 -8.92
C GLY A 232 -35.48 -11.29 -9.41
N LYS A 233 -36.52 -11.69 -8.66
CA LYS A 233 -37.39 -12.83 -9.02
C LYS A 233 -38.78 -12.68 -8.43
N VAL A 234 -39.73 -13.47 -8.88
CA VAL A 234 -41.06 -13.55 -8.26
C VAL A 234 -40.98 -14.14 -6.86
N ASP A 235 -41.68 -13.54 -5.91
CA ASP A 235 -41.91 -14.11 -4.58
C ASP A 235 -43.13 -15.02 -4.61
N ILE A 236 -42.89 -16.33 -4.49
CA ILE A 236 -43.94 -17.36 -4.50
C ILE A 236 -44.99 -17.09 -3.42
N ARG A 237 -44.61 -16.47 -2.29
CA ARG A 237 -45.55 -16.16 -1.19
C ARG A 237 -46.56 -15.08 -1.56
N GLN A 238 -46.20 -14.19 -2.48
CA GLN A 238 -47.07 -13.10 -2.92
C GLN A 238 -48.03 -13.54 -4.03
N LEU A 239 -47.80 -14.71 -4.66
CA LEU A 239 -48.67 -15.25 -5.71
C LEU A 239 -50.06 -15.67 -5.23
N GLU A 240 -50.26 -15.79 -3.91
CA GLU A 240 -51.59 -15.96 -3.33
C GLU A 240 -52.45 -14.70 -3.45
N ASN A 241 -51.80 -13.52 -3.41
CA ASN A 241 -52.48 -12.21 -3.39
C ASN A 241 -52.41 -11.47 -4.73
N PHE A 242 -51.39 -11.75 -5.54
CA PHE A 242 -51.07 -11.01 -6.75
C PHE A 242 -50.75 -11.96 -7.92
N SER A 243 -50.95 -11.51 -9.16
CA SER A 243 -50.55 -12.30 -10.33
C SER A 243 -49.03 -12.33 -10.50
N GLN A 244 -48.51 -13.31 -11.23
CA GLN A 244 -47.07 -13.42 -11.51
C GLN A 244 -46.49 -12.18 -12.23
N SER A 245 -47.31 -11.50 -13.04
CA SER A 245 -46.94 -10.27 -13.75
C SER A 245 -47.25 -9.00 -12.95
N ASP A 246 -47.63 -9.11 -11.67
CA ASP A 246 -47.88 -7.96 -10.81
C ASP A 246 -46.56 -7.52 -10.14
N PRO A 247 -46.16 -6.25 -10.23
CA PRO A 247 -44.96 -5.72 -9.57
C PRO A 247 -44.91 -5.98 -8.06
N ASP A 248 -46.05 -6.10 -7.37
CA ASP A 248 -46.12 -6.40 -5.94
C ASP A 248 -45.88 -7.88 -5.60
N ALA A 249 -45.93 -8.77 -6.61
CA ALA A 249 -45.46 -10.14 -6.49
C ALA A 249 -43.93 -10.28 -6.68
N TYR A 250 -43.23 -9.20 -7.02
CA TYR A 250 -41.82 -9.24 -7.37
C TYR A 250 -40.89 -8.96 -6.19
N SER A 251 -39.91 -9.83 -5.99
CA SER A 251 -38.80 -9.63 -5.06
C SER A 251 -37.67 -8.86 -5.76
N PHE A 252 -37.60 -7.56 -5.48
CA PHE A 252 -36.57 -6.62 -5.94
C PHE A 252 -35.23 -6.79 -5.21
N SER A 253 -34.76 -8.02 -5.08
CA SER A 253 -33.55 -8.39 -4.33
C SER A 253 -32.29 -8.47 -5.20
N GLY A 254 -32.41 -8.30 -6.51
CA GLY A 254 -31.29 -8.41 -7.44
C GLY A 254 -30.30 -7.25 -7.30
N GLY A 255 -29.04 -7.50 -7.62
CA GLY A 255 -27.97 -6.50 -7.54
C GLY A 255 -28.27 -5.19 -8.29
N LEU A 256 -28.85 -5.28 -9.50
CA LEU A 256 -29.25 -4.11 -10.29
C LEU A 256 -30.47 -3.41 -9.68
N ASN A 257 -31.40 -4.14 -9.05
CA ASN A 257 -32.53 -3.52 -8.33
C ASN A 257 -32.03 -2.66 -7.17
N ARG A 258 -31.10 -3.18 -6.38
CA ARG A 258 -30.59 -2.51 -5.17
C ARG A 258 -29.62 -1.37 -5.47
N THR A 259 -29.20 -1.20 -6.72
CA THR A 259 -28.13 -0.26 -7.13
C THR A 259 -28.51 0.66 -8.29
N THR A 260 -29.80 0.86 -8.58
CA THR A 260 -30.25 1.77 -9.67
C THR A 260 -29.66 3.17 -9.60
N GLN A 261 -29.36 3.70 -8.41
CA GLN A 261 -28.64 4.97 -8.22
C GLN A 261 -27.31 4.76 -7.49
N GLY A 262 -26.69 3.59 -7.66
CA GLY A 262 -25.74 3.05 -6.71
C GLY A 262 -24.45 2.53 -7.31
N LEU A 263 -23.76 1.68 -6.55
CA LEU A 263 -22.60 0.92 -6.97
C LEU A 263 -22.84 -0.59 -6.77
N LEU A 264 -22.78 -1.33 -7.87
CA LEU A 264 -22.81 -2.79 -7.89
C LEU A 264 -21.37 -3.31 -8.00
N GLU A 265 -20.91 -4.06 -7.00
CA GLU A 265 -19.68 -4.84 -7.10
C GLU A 265 -20.00 -6.24 -7.64
N PHE A 266 -19.41 -6.63 -8.77
CA PHE A 266 -19.46 -8.01 -9.27
C PHE A 266 -18.08 -8.66 -9.11
N VAL A 267 -17.97 -9.53 -8.11
CA VAL A 267 -16.74 -10.30 -7.83
C VAL A 267 -16.59 -11.41 -8.85
N GLU A 268 -15.39 -11.62 -9.38
CA GLU A 268 -15.06 -12.73 -10.28
C GLU A 268 -16.07 -12.92 -11.42
N MET A 269 -16.49 -11.80 -12.02
CA MET A 269 -17.60 -11.71 -12.98
C MET A 269 -17.55 -12.77 -14.10
N PHE A 270 -16.37 -13.13 -14.58
CA PHE A 270 -16.21 -14.07 -15.69
C PHE A 270 -16.33 -15.55 -15.32
N LYS A 271 -16.49 -15.87 -14.03
CA LYS A 271 -16.93 -17.22 -13.61
C LYS A 271 -18.42 -17.43 -13.81
N ALA A 272 -19.20 -16.35 -13.91
CA ALA A 272 -20.63 -16.46 -14.14
C ALA A 272 -20.92 -16.82 -15.61
N PRO A 273 -21.97 -17.61 -15.88
CA PRO A 273 -22.40 -17.89 -17.25
C PRO A 273 -22.73 -16.60 -18.02
N ILE A 274 -22.37 -16.53 -19.31
CA ILE A 274 -22.58 -15.34 -20.16
C ILE A 274 -24.04 -14.84 -20.12
N LYS A 275 -25.01 -15.75 -20.02
CA LYS A 275 -26.44 -15.39 -19.92
C LYS A 275 -26.76 -14.50 -18.71
N VAL A 276 -26.07 -14.72 -17.60
CA VAL A 276 -26.20 -13.91 -16.38
C VAL A 276 -25.63 -12.51 -16.58
N LEU A 277 -24.69 -12.32 -17.51
CA LEU A 277 -24.06 -11.02 -17.75
C LEU A 277 -24.90 -10.11 -18.67
N HIS A 278 -25.83 -10.65 -19.46
CA HIS A 278 -26.61 -9.85 -20.42
C HIS A 278 -27.38 -8.66 -19.81
N PRO A 279 -28.04 -8.78 -18.64
CA PRO A 279 -28.70 -7.64 -18.02
C PRO A 279 -27.76 -6.50 -17.65
N LEU A 280 -26.46 -6.78 -17.42
CA LEU A 280 -25.49 -5.72 -17.15
C LEU A 280 -25.27 -4.86 -18.39
N LEU A 281 -25.25 -5.47 -19.58
CA LEU A 281 -25.04 -4.75 -20.83
C LEU A 281 -26.21 -3.82 -21.14
N THR A 282 -27.44 -4.31 -21.01
CA THR A 282 -28.63 -3.47 -21.22
C THR A 282 -28.68 -2.37 -20.17
N ALA A 283 -28.39 -2.69 -18.90
CA ALA A 283 -28.36 -1.72 -17.82
C ALA A 283 -27.36 -0.58 -18.07
N THR A 284 -26.14 -0.86 -18.51
CA THR A 284 -25.14 0.18 -18.78
C THR A 284 -25.37 0.90 -20.11
N GLN A 285 -25.87 0.22 -21.15
CA GLN A 285 -26.06 0.81 -22.48
C GLN A 285 -27.34 1.63 -22.61
N GLU A 286 -28.47 1.06 -22.18
CA GLU A 286 -29.80 1.64 -22.35
C GLU A 286 -30.23 2.45 -21.12
N GLY A 287 -29.55 2.26 -19.99
CA GLY A 287 -29.99 2.81 -18.70
C GLY A 287 -31.22 2.08 -18.16
N SER A 288 -31.44 0.83 -18.60
CA SER A 288 -32.55 -0.01 -18.17
C SER A 288 -32.26 -1.50 -18.34
N TYR A 289 -32.95 -2.34 -17.58
CA TYR A 289 -32.88 -3.80 -17.72
C TYR A 289 -34.25 -4.44 -17.52
N ASN A 290 -34.41 -5.67 -18.01
CA ASN A 290 -35.65 -6.43 -17.85
C ASN A 290 -35.52 -7.42 -16.68
N GLY A 291 -36.65 -7.69 -16.03
CA GLY A 291 -36.74 -8.70 -14.97
C GLY A 291 -36.75 -10.12 -15.50
N THR A 292 -36.97 -11.07 -14.59
CA THR A 292 -37.18 -12.49 -14.93
C THR A 292 -38.55 -12.77 -15.55
N GLU A 293 -39.53 -11.90 -15.32
CA GLU A 293 -40.89 -12.02 -15.85
C GLU A 293 -41.17 -10.94 -16.89
N ASN A 294 -42.33 -11.04 -17.54
CA ASN A 294 -42.79 -10.15 -18.59
C ASN A 294 -43.28 -8.79 -18.03
N PHE A 295 -42.41 -8.08 -17.33
CA PHE A 295 -42.61 -6.71 -16.87
C PHE A 295 -42.10 -5.69 -17.92
N GLY A 296 -42.51 -4.44 -17.76
CA GLY A 296 -41.77 -3.33 -18.35
C GLY A 296 -40.34 -3.22 -17.80
N SER A 297 -39.47 -2.50 -18.50
CA SER A 297 -38.07 -2.35 -18.10
C SER A 297 -37.91 -1.55 -16.79
N PHE A 298 -36.93 -1.93 -15.99
CA PHE A 298 -36.52 -1.21 -14.78
C PHE A 298 -35.48 -0.15 -15.14
N PRO A 299 -35.56 1.08 -14.58
CA PRO A 299 -34.53 2.09 -14.78
C PRO A 299 -33.22 1.71 -14.05
N TYR A 300 -32.09 2.06 -14.66
CA TYR A 300 -30.75 1.91 -14.09
C TYR A 300 -29.85 3.10 -14.44
N GLN A 301 -29.28 3.73 -13.42
CA GLN A 301 -28.34 4.84 -13.53
C GLN A 301 -27.14 4.65 -12.57
N GLY A 302 -26.92 3.42 -12.14
CA GLY A 302 -25.86 3.02 -11.22
C GLY A 302 -24.55 2.78 -11.95
N ILE A 303 -23.54 2.42 -11.17
CA ILE A 303 -22.19 2.06 -11.63
C ILE A 303 -21.97 0.58 -11.36
N VAL A 304 -21.44 -0.13 -12.35
CA VAL A 304 -21.00 -1.52 -12.17
C VAL A 304 -19.48 -1.54 -12.09
N VAL A 305 -18.95 -2.07 -11.00
CA VAL A 305 -17.53 -2.34 -10.80
C VAL A 305 -17.35 -3.86 -10.74
N ALA A 306 -16.55 -4.39 -11.65
CA ALA A 306 -16.23 -5.80 -11.69
C ALA A 306 -14.73 -6.00 -11.42
N HIS A 307 -14.35 -7.16 -10.89
CA HIS A 307 -12.94 -7.53 -10.78
C HIS A 307 -12.75 -9.03 -10.91
N SER A 308 -11.62 -9.44 -11.50
CA SER A 308 -11.30 -10.86 -11.72
C SER A 308 -9.78 -11.04 -11.90
N ASN A 309 -9.35 -12.30 -12.02
CA ASN A 309 -7.95 -12.64 -12.23
C ASN A 309 -7.58 -12.65 -13.72
N GLU A 310 -6.28 -12.64 -14.01
CA GLU A 310 -5.78 -12.55 -15.38
C GLU A 310 -6.14 -13.77 -16.26
N SER A 311 -6.08 -14.97 -15.69
CA SER A 311 -6.44 -16.21 -16.41
C SER A 311 -7.88 -16.19 -16.92
N GLU A 312 -8.81 -15.75 -16.08
CA GLU A 312 -10.24 -15.63 -16.41
C GLU A 312 -10.47 -14.58 -17.49
N TRP A 313 -9.82 -13.42 -17.37
CA TRP A 313 -9.89 -12.37 -18.39
C TRP A 313 -9.36 -12.84 -19.74
N LEU A 314 -8.22 -13.52 -19.78
CA LEU A 314 -7.64 -14.05 -21.02
C LEU A 314 -8.57 -15.08 -21.67
N GLN A 315 -9.13 -16.01 -20.89
CA GLN A 315 -10.12 -16.98 -21.38
C GLN A 315 -11.35 -16.28 -21.94
N PHE A 316 -11.87 -15.28 -21.23
CA PHE A 316 -13.05 -14.51 -21.64
C PHE A 316 -12.79 -13.72 -22.93
N LYS A 317 -11.65 -13.01 -23.01
CA LYS A 317 -11.23 -12.18 -24.16
C LYS A 317 -10.99 -13.00 -25.42
N ASN A 318 -10.43 -14.21 -25.29
CA ASN A 318 -10.13 -15.06 -26.44
C ASN A 318 -11.38 -15.72 -27.05
N ASN A 319 -12.53 -15.67 -26.37
CA ASN A 319 -13.78 -16.21 -26.86
C ASN A 319 -14.53 -15.19 -27.74
N LYS A 320 -14.62 -15.46 -29.05
CA LYS A 320 -15.29 -14.58 -30.02
C LYS A 320 -16.77 -14.30 -29.72
N ASN A 321 -17.45 -15.19 -29.02
CA ASN A 321 -18.85 -14.98 -28.62
C ASN A 321 -19.00 -13.82 -27.63
N ASN A 322 -17.91 -13.39 -26.99
CA ASN A 322 -17.88 -12.34 -25.98
C ASN A 322 -17.46 -10.97 -26.54
N GLU A 323 -17.25 -10.84 -27.85
CA GLU A 323 -16.74 -9.60 -28.46
C GLU A 323 -17.61 -8.38 -28.11
N ALA A 324 -18.93 -8.53 -28.12
CA ALA A 324 -19.87 -7.47 -27.74
C ALA A 324 -19.74 -7.02 -26.27
N PHE A 325 -19.23 -7.87 -25.38
CA PHE A 325 -18.96 -7.50 -23.99
C PHE A 325 -17.67 -6.68 -23.84
N LEU A 326 -16.67 -6.91 -24.70
CA LEU A 326 -15.37 -6.27 -24.56
C LEU A 326 -15.45 -4.75 -24.74
N ASP A 327 -16.27 -4.28 -25.68
CA ASP A 327 -16.48 -2.83 -25.90
C ASP A 327 -17.17 -2.13 -24.72
N ARG A 328 -17.83 -2.90 -23.85
CA ARG A 328 -18.60 -2.43 -22.70
C ARG A 328 -17.82 -2.45 -21.39
N ILE A 329 -16.55 -2.76 -21.45
CA ILE A 329 -15.69 -2.92 -20.27
C ILE A 329 -14.51 -1.97 -20.37
N LEU A 330 -14.34 -1.10 -19.37
CA LEU A 330 -13.12 -0.33 -19.19
C LEU A 330 -12.16 -1.10 -18.27
N VAL A 331 -11.08 -1.64 -18.85
CA VAL A 331 -10.06 -2.39 -18.10
C VAL A 331 -9.09 -1.44 -17.41
N VAL A 332 -9.00 -1.51 -16.09
CA VAL A 332 -7.97 -0.87 -15.28
C VAL A 332 -7.09 -1.94 -14.65
N LYS A 333 -5.80 -1.95 -15.00
CA LYS A 333 -4.83 -2.85 -14.39
C LYS A 333 -4.46 -2.41 -12.97
N VAL A 334 -4.36 -3.38 -12.08
CA VAL A 334 -3.99 -3.23 -10.66
C VAL A 334 -2.83 -4.20 -10.39
N PRO A 335 -1.60 -3.85 -10.81
CA PRO A 335 -0.42 -4.68 -10.56
C PRO A 335 -0.04 -4.65 -9.08
N TYR A 336 0.84 -5.57 -8.68
CA TYR A 336 1.51 -5.45 -7.38
C TYR A 336 2.42 -4.22 -7.30
N CYS A 337 2.75 -3.80 -6.08
CA CYS A 337 3.73 -2.75 -5.88
C CYS A 337 5.13 -3.22 -6.33
N LEU A 338 5.81 -2.36 -7.09
CA LEU A 338 7.14 -2.59 -7.66
C LEU A 338 8.23 -1.75 -7.00
N ARG A 339 7.89 -1.08 -5.90
CA ARG A 339 8.81 -0.23 -5.16
C ARG A 339 8.94 -0.74 -3.73
N VAL A 340 10.18 -0.84 -3.26
CA VAL A 340 10.50 -1.44 -1.96
C VAL A 340 9.95 -0.59 -0.83
N THR A 341 10.11 0.74 -0.92
CA THR A 341 9.63 1.66 0.11
C THR A 341 8.10 1.59 0.26
N GLU A 342 7.35 1.64 -0.84
CA GLU A 342 5.89 1.55 -0.81
C GLU A 342 5.40 0.14 -0.39
N GLU A 343 6.08 -0.94 -0.78
CA GLU A 343 5.75 -2.29 -0.32
C GLU A 343 5.97 -2.43 1.20
N ARG A 344 7.03 -1.82 1.75
CA ARG A 344 7.25 -1.77 3.20
C ARG A 344 6.10 -1.07 3.92
N GLN A 345 5.60 0.05 3.39
CA GLN A 345 4.47 0.78 3.97
C GLN A 345 3.18 -0.06 3.99
N ILE A 346 2.99 -0.96 3.02
CA ILE A 346 1.89 -1.93 3.04
C ILE A 346 2.01 -2.84 4.27
N TYR A 347 3.21 -3.34 4.58
CA TYR A 347 3.42 -4.19 5.75
C TYR A 347 3.32 -3.43 7.08
N GLU A 348 3.83 -2.20 7.15
CA GLU A 348 3.67 -1.33 8.32
C GLU A 348 2.19 -1.06 8.61
N LYS A 349 1.39 -0.77 7.58
CA LYS A 349 -0.06 -0.62 7.70
C LYS A 349 -0.70 -1.89 8.27
N LEU A 350 -0.37 -3.05 7.71
CA LEU A 350 -0.93 -4.34 8.15
C LEU A 350 -0.57 -4.66 9.61
N LEU A 351 0.68 -4.41 10.01
CA LEU A 351 1.12 -4.62 11.39
C LEU A 351 0.37 -3.71 12.37
N ARG A 352 0.20 -2.42 12.02
CA ARG A 352 -0.54 -1.44 12.82
C ARG A 352 -2.01 -1.85 13.03
N GLU A 353 -2.60 -2.55 12.08
CA GLU A 353 -3.98 -3.06 12.14
C GLU A 353 -4.10 -4.42 12.86
N SER A 354 -3.00 -4.96 13.40
CA SER A 354 -2.93 -6.27 14.05
C SER A 354 -2.49 -6.19 15.52
N GLU A 355 -2.69 -7.28 16.28
CA GLU A 355 -2.16 -7.39 17.65
C GLU A 355 -0.62 -7.38 17.71
N LEU A 356 0.05 -7.64 16.58
CA LEU A 356 1.51 -7.61 16.44
C LEU A 356 2.07 -6.18 16.42
N ALA A 357 1.23 -5.14 16.39
CA ALA A 357 1.67 -3.73 16.39
C ALA A 357 2.58 -3.38 17.59
N SER A 358 2.40 -4.08 18.71
CA SER A 358 3.18 -3.89 19.94
C SER A 358 4.34 -4.87 20.10
N SER A 359 4.44 -5.86 19.22
CA SER A 359 5.49 -6.88 19.25
C SER A 359 6.82 -6.34 18.75
N ALA A 360 7.93 -6.84 19.29
CA ALA A 360 9.26 -6.42 18.87
C ALA A 360 9.52 -6.85 17.41
N CYS A 361 9.84 -5.88 16.56
CA CYS A 361 10.20 -6.09 15.17
C CYS A 361 11.60 -5.53 14.97
N ALA A 362 12.57 -6.41 14.76
CA ALA A 362 13.94 -5.97 14.55
C ALA A 362 14.05 -5.14 13.24
N PRO A 363 15.00 -4.19 13.18
CA PRO A 363 15.34 -3.49 11.95
C PRO A 363 15.59 -4.44 10.77
N GLU A 364 15.39 -3.92 9.55
CA GLU A 364 15.50 -4.62 8.26
C GLU A 364 14.52 -5.79 8.03
N VAL A 365 13.71 -6.23 9.00
CA VAL A 365 12.71 -7.31 8.78
C VAL A 365 11.76 -6.96 7.65
N LEU A 366 11.16 -5.76 7.69
CA LEU A 366 10.23 -5.33 6.66
C LEU A 366 10.96 -5.06 5.35
N ASP A 367 12.14 -4.44 5.38
CA ASP A 367 12.93 -4.12 4.19
C ASP A 367 13.35 -5.38 3.43
N ILE A 368 13.81 -6.43 4.14
CA ILE A 368 14.19 -7.71 3.54
C ILE A 368 12.98 -8.39 2.89
N LEU A 369 11.83 -8.41 3.58
CA LEU A 369 10.61 -8.98 3.01
C LEU A 369 10.14 -8.19 1.78
N SER A 370 10.20 -6.86 1.83
CA SER A 370 9.83 -5.98 0.71
C SER A 370 10.78 -6.15 -0.47
N ARG A 371 12.10 -6.23 -0.25
CA ARG A 371 13.09 -6.49 -1.30
C ARG A 371 12.86 -7.85 -1.96
N PHE A 372 12.61 -8.90 -1.17
CA PHE A 372 12.28 -10.23 -1.70
C PHE A 372 11.02 -10.21 -2.56
N THR A 373 9.92 -9.67 -2.03
CA THR A 373 8.64 -9.69 -2.74
C THR A 373 8.66 -8.82 -3.99
N VAL A 374 9.24 -7.62 -3.95
CA VAL A 374 9.38 -6.75 -5.12
C VAL A 374 10.26 -7.41 -6.18
N SER A 375 11.38 -8.03 -5.81
CA SER A 375 12.25 -8.69 -6.79
C SER A 375 11.51 -9.80 -7.54
N THR A 376 10.63 -10.55 -6.88
CA THR A 376 9.83 -11.60 -7.53
C THR A 376 8.79 -11.08 -8.55
N ARG A 377 8.49 -9.77 -8.53
CA ARG A 377 7.46 -9.14 -9.37
C ARG A 377 8.04 -8.36 -10.55
N LEU A 378 9.35 -8.10 -10.51
CA LEU A 378 10.08 -7.39 -11.55
C LEU A 378 10.47 -8.37 -12.67
N ALA A 379 10.33 -7.94 -13.91
CA ALA A 379 10.80 -8.74 -15.04
C ALA A 379 12.34 -8.74 -15.08
N GLU A 380 12.93 -9.85 -15.52
CA GLU A 380 14.37 -9.92 -15.77
C GLU A 380 14.78 -8.98 -16.91
N HIS A 381 16.05 -8.56 -16.90
CA HIS A 381 16.59 -7.68 -17.92
C HIS A 381 18.00 -8.14 -18.32
N ASP A 382 18.21 -8.41 -19.62
CA ASP A 382 19.43 -9.06 -20.14
C ASP A 382 20.74 -8.40 -19.70
N ASN A 383 20.74 -7.07 -19.57
CA ASN A 383 21.95 -6.28 -19.32
C ASN A 383 22.00 -5.64 -17.93
N SER A 384 21.12 -6.02 -17.00
CA SER A 384 21.08 -5.41 -15.66
C SER A 384 20.70 -6.43 -14.60
N PRO A 385 21.46 -6.54 -13.49
CA PRO A 385 21.06 -7.33 -12.34
C PRO A 385 19.69 -6.90 -11.81
N LEU A 386 18.91 -7.87 -11.33
CA LEU A 386 17.58 -7.64 -10.77
C LEU A 386 17.62 -6.70 -9.55
N TYR A 387 18.65 -6.85 -8.71
CA TYR A 387 18.84 -6.00 -7.53
C TYR A 387 19.09 -4.52 -7.90
N THR A 388 19.89 -4.26 -8.95
CA THR A 388 20.08 -2.91 -9.50
C THR A 388 18.76 -2.33 -10.00
N LYS A 389 18.01 -3.10 -10.80
CA LYS A 389 16.70 -2.67 -11.32
C LYS A 389 15.72 -2.31 -10.19
N MET A 390 15.64 -3.14 -9.15
CA MET A 390 14.80 -2.90 -7.98
C MET A 390 15.11 -1.56 -7.29
N ARG A 391 16.39 -1.27 -7.06
CA ARG A 391 16.82 0.01 -6.46
C ARG A 391 16.51 1.22 -7.33
N VAL A 392 16.65 1.08 -8.65
CA VAL A 392 16.24 2.13 -9.60
C VAL A 392 14.74 2.39 -9.53
N TYR A 393 13.91 1.35 -9.44
CA TYR A 393 12.45 1.51 -9.29
C TYR A 393 12.09 2.24 -8.00
N ASP A 394 12.86 2.03 -6.93
CA ASP A 394 12.68 2.73 -5.66
C ASP A 394 13.24 4.17 -5.66
N GLY A 395 13.78 4.65 -6.79
CA GLY A 395 14.26 6.03 -6.96
C GLY A 395 15.67 6.29 -6.42
N GLU A 396 16.46 5.24 -6.20
CA GLU A 396 17.86 5.37 -5.78
C GLU A 396 18.75 5.86 -6.93
N ASN A 397 19.76 6.69 -6.60
CA ASN A 397 20.76 7.10 -7.58
C ASN A 397 21.91 6.09 -7.62
N LEU A 398 22.00 5.32 -8.70
CA LEU A 398 23.02 4.29 -8.87
C LEU A 398 24.14 4.67 -9.85
N LYS A 399 24.18 5.91 -10.35
CA LYS A 399 25.17 6.28 -11.38
C LYS A 399 26.63 6.08 -10.94
N ASP A 400 26.89 6.31 -9.65
CA ASP A 400 28.24 6.17 -9.06
C ASP A 400 28.57 4.71 -8.65
N VAL A 401 27.55 3.88 -8.46
CA VAL A 401 27.68 2.49 -7.98
C VAL A 401 27.65 1.50 -9.14
N ASP A 402 26.78 1.72 -10.11
CA ASP A 402 26.61 0.91 -11.31
C ASP A 402 26.37 1.82 -12.53
N PRO A 403 27.43 2.17 -13.28
CA PRO A 403 27.32 2.99 -14.49
C PRO A 403 26.47 2.38 -15.60
N LYS A 404 26.14 1.08 -15.53
CA LYS A 404 25.29 0.39 -16.50
C LYS A 404 23.80 0.47 -16.15
N ALA A 405 23.45 0.96 -14.95
CA ALA A 405 22.08 1.13 -14.52
C ALA A 405 21.30 2.02 -15.51
N LYS A 406 20.11 1.57 -15.90
CA LYS A 406 19.22 2.28 -16.82
C LYS A 406 18.26 3.19 -16.08
N SER A 407 17.59 4.08 -16.82
CA SER A 407 16.51 4.88 -16.26
C SER A 407 15.27 4.03 -15.96
N VAL A 408 14.40 4.49 -15.04
CA VAL A 408 13.13 3.82 -14.71
C VAL A 408 12.28 3.61 -15.96
N GLN A 409 12.24 4.60 -16.87
CA GLN A 409 11.46 4.52 -18.10
C GLN A 409 11.98 3.42 -19.03
N GLU A 410 13.30 3.33 -19.24
CA GLU A 410 13.90 2.28 -20.08
C GLU A 410 13.57 0.88 -19.55
N TYR A 411 13.64 0.68 -18.22
CA TYR A 411 13.29 -0.61 -17.64
C TYR A 411 11.80 -0.95 -17.81
N ARG A 412 10.90 0.03 -17.65
CA ARG A 412 9.45 -0.17 -17.88
C ARG A 412 9.15 -0.51 -19.34
N ASP A 413 9.80 0.17 -20.27
CA ASP A 413 9.64 -0.07 -21.71
C ASP A 413 10.11 -1.48 -22.09
N ALA A 414 11.22 -1.95 -21.49
CA ALA A 414 11.73 -3.31 -21.69
C ALA A 414 10.87 -4.40 -21.04
N ALA A 415 10.31 -4.14 -19.86
CA ALA A 415 9.50 -5.11 -19.12
C ALA A 415 8.07 -5.26 -19.68
N GLY A 416 7.56 -4.23 -20.35
CA GLY A 416 6.24 -4.23 -20.96
C GLY A 416 5.10 -3.93 -19.98
N VAL A 417 3.86 -4.06 -20.48
CA VAL A 417 2.65 -3.59 -19.80
C VAL A 417 2.10 -4.53 -18.72
N ASP A 418 2.71 -5.70 -18.57
CA ASP A 418 2.29 -6.77 -17.64
C ASP A 418 3.26 -6.94 -16.46
N GLU A 419 4.27 -6.08 -16.34
CA GLU A 419 5.17 -6.10 -15.18
C GLU A 419 4.39 -5.85 -13.88
N GLY A 420 4.66 -6.66 -12.86
CA GLY A 420 3.92 -6.65 -11.60
C GLY A 420 2.59 -7.40 -11.61
N MET A 421 2.20 -8.04 -12.72
CA MET A 421 1.04 -8.94 -12.77
C MET A 421 1.36 -10.36 -12.28
N THR A 422 2.63 -10.69 -12.10
CA THR A 422 3.13 -11.97 -11.59
C THR A 422 4.03 -11.78 -10.36
N GLY A 423 4.45 -12.88 -9.74
CA GLY A 423 5.31 -12.87 -8.56
C GLY A 423 4.58 -13.15 -7.25
N VAL A 424 5.27 -12.94 -6.14
CA VAL A 424 4.79 -13.26 -4.80
C VAL A 424 3.71 -12.30 -4.35
N SER A 425 2.56 -12.85 -3.95
CA SER A 425 1.42 -12.08 -3.46
C SER A 425 1.69 -11.43 -2.10
N THR A 426 1.04 -10.31 -1.84
CA THR A 426 1.00 -9.67 -0.51
C THR A 426 0.46 -10.62 0.57
N ARG A 427 -0.47 -11.53 0.23
CA ARG A 427 -0.99 -12.54 1.15
C ARG A 427 0.07 -13.56 1.55
N PHE A 428 0.91 -13.99 0.61
CA PHE A 428 2.06 -14.84 0.92
C PHE A 428 3.00 -14.11 1.87
N ALA A 429 3.39 -12.87 1.55
CA ALA A 429 4.27 -12.06 2.38
C ALA A 429 3.76 -11.92 3.83
N PHE A 430 2.45 -11.66 3.99
CA PHE A 430 1.84 -11.56 5.31
C PHE A 430 1.86 -12.90 6.06
N LYS A 431 1.63 -14.03 5.38
CA LYS A 431 1.76 -15.35 6.00
C LYS A 431 3.18 -15.59 6.52
N ILE A 432 4.20 -15.20 5.75
CA ILE A 432 5.60 -15.28 6.18
C ILE A 432 5.82 -14.40 7.40
N LEU A 433 5.43 -13.13 7.34
CA LEU A 433 5.62 -12.19 8.44
C LEU A 433 4.96 -12.70 9.73
N SER A 434 3.71 -13.18 9.64
CA SER A 434 2.99 -13.76 10.77
C SER A 434 3.69 -15.00 11.34
N GLN A 435 4.21 -15.88 10.48
CA GLN A 435 5.01 -17.03 10.91
C GLN A 435 6.31 -16.60 11.58
N THR A 436 6.96 -15.55 11.09
CA THR A 436 8.19 -15.00 11.68
C THR A 436 7.97 -14.48 13.09
N PHE A 437 6.92 -13.68 13.31
CA PHE A 437 6.58 -13.19 14.65
C PHE A 437 6.29 -14.32 15.65
N ASN A 438 5.75 -15.45 15.18
CA ASN A 438 5.30 -16.56 16.01
C ASN A 438 6.27 -17.77 15.97
N TYR A 439 7.50 -17.58 15.50
CA TYR A 439 8.46 -18.68 15.36
C TYR A 439 9.11 -19.07 16.70
N ASP A 440 9.48 -18.10 17.54
CA ASP A 440 10.01 -18.39 18.88
C ASP A 440 8.87 -18.79 19.83
N THR A 441 9.07 -19.88 20.56
CA THR A 441 8.05 -20.40 21.49
C THR A 441 7.92 -19.60 22.79
N LYS A 442 8.86 -18.68 23.05
CA LYS A 442 8.95 -17.95 24.32
C LYS A 442 8.83 -16.43 24.15
N GLU A 443 8.87 -15.90 22.93
CA GLU A 443 8.61 -14.48 22.65
C GLU A 443 7.89 -14.31 21.30
N VAL A 444 7.01 -13.32 21.21
CA VAL A 444 6.39 -12.91 19.94
C VAL A 444 7.20 -11.75 19.38
N ALA A 445 8.11 -12.05 18.47
CA ALA A 445 9.04 -11.09 17.89
C ALA A 445 9.53 -11.55 16.52
N ALA A 446 9.84 -10.59 15.64
CA ALA A 446 10.36 -10.87 14.30
C ALA A 446 11.80 -10.41 14.15
N ASP A 447 12.64 -11.25 13.56
CA ASP A 447 14.02 -10.94 13.22
C ASP A 447 14.40 -11.43 11.81
N PRO A 448 15.39 -10.79 11.15
CA PRO A 448 15.77 -11.12 9.77
C PRO A 448 16.24 -12.56 9.55
N VAL A 449 16.89 -13.18 10.55
CA VAL A 449 17.41 -14.54 10.42
C VAL A 449 16.28 -15.56 10.37
N HIS A 450 15.31 -15.44 11.29
CA HIS A 450 14.09 -16.24 11.21
C HIS A 450 13.27 -15.95 9.96
N LEU A 451 13.16 -14.69 9.55
CA LEU A 451 12.46 -14.32 8.32
C LEU A 451 13.04 -15.05 7.10
N MET A 452 14.36 -14.99 6.89
CA MET A 452 15.02 -15.66 5.78
C MET A 452 14.84 -17.19 5.84
N TYR A 453 14.97 -17.79 7.03
CA TYR A 453 14.73 -19.22 7.22
C TYR A 453 13.30 -19.63 6.84
N ILE A 454 12.30 -18.90 7.32
CA ILE A 454 10.88 -19.17 7.05
C ILE A 454 10.56 -18.94 5.58
N LEU A 455 11.14 -17.91 4.95
CA LEU A 455 11.03 -17.69 3.51
C LEU A 455 11.55 -18.89 2.73
N GLU A 456 12.76 -19.38 3.03
CA GLU A 456 13.33 -20.56 2.36
C GLU A 456 12.46 -21.81 2.54
N GLU A 457 11.93 -22.06 3.73
CA GLU A 457 11.01 -23.18 3.96
C GLU A 457 9.71 -23.02 3.19
N ALA A 458 9.13 -21.83 3.20
CA ALA A 458 7.86 -21.56 2.55
C ALA A 458 7.96 -21.68 1.03
N ILE A 459 9.05 -21.19 0.42
CA ILE A 459 9.31 -21.34 -1.02
C ILE A 459 9.31 -22.82 -1.44
N LYS A 460 9.98 -23.68 -0.68
CA LYS A 460 10.01 -25.13 -0.93
C LYS A 460 8.64 -25.80 -0.73
N ARG A 461 7.80 -25.26 0.17
CA ARG A 461 6.45 -25.79 0.44
C ARG A 461 5.41 -25.36 -0.59
N GLU A 462 5.56 -24.19 -1.20
CA GLU A 462 4.64 -23.68 -2.24
C GLU A 462 4.77 -24.43 -3.58
N GLN A 463 5.80 -25.27 -3.75
CA GLN A 463 6.01 -26.09 -4.95
C GLN A 463 6.01 -25.26 -6.26
N PHE A 464 6.75 -24.15 -6.26
CA PHE A 464 6.97 -23.36 -7.46
C PHE A 464 7.61 -24.19 -8.58
N PRO A 465 7.51 -23.74 -9.86
CA PRO A 465 8.33 -24.31 -10.92
C PRO A 465 9.81 -24.33 -10.49
N LYS A 466 10.53 -25.41 -10.82
CA LYS A 466 11.91 -25.63 -10.33
C LYS A 466 12.85 -24.45 -10.59
N GLU A 467 12.71 -23.79 -11.74
CA GLU A 467 13.49 -22.61 -12.10
C GLU A 467 13.16 -21.42 -11.20
N THR A 468 11.88 -21.15 -10.97
CA THR A 468 11.41 -20.08 -10.07
C THR A 468 11.81 -20.34 -8.62
N GLU A 469 11.68 -21.59 -8.13
CA GLU A 469 12.13 -21.98 -6.79
C GLU A 469 13.63 -21.73 -6.63
N ALA A 470 14.44 -22.17 -7.60
CA ALA A 470 15.88 -21.97 -7.58
C ALA A 470 16.25 -20.48 -7.62
N ALA A 471 15.60 -19.67 -8.46
CA ALA A 471 15.84 -18.24 -8.56
C ALA A 471 15.52 -17.50 -7.25
N TYR A 472 14.40 -17.82 -6.60
CA TYR A 472 14.03 -17.19 -5.32
C TYR A 472 14.98 -17.58 -4.19
N LEU A 473 15.38 -18.86 -4.11
CA LEU A 473 16.35 -19.32 -3.12
C LEU A 473 17.74 -18.74 -3.38
N ASP A 474 18.14 -18.59 -4.65
CA ASP A 474 19.38 -17.92 -5.00
C ASP A 474 19.36 -16.46 -4.53
N PHE A 475 18.31 -15.69 -4.86
CA PHE A 475 18.21 -14.29 -4.46
C PHE A 475 18.32 -14.08 -2.94
N ILE A 476 17.74 -14.98 -2.13
CA ILE A 476 17.88 -14.93 -0.66
C ILE A 476 19.34 -15.11 -0.24
N LYS A 477 20.08 -16.03 -0.87
CA LYS A 477 21.44 -16.41 -0.50
C LYS A 477 22.52 -15.52 -1.10
N SER A 478 22.33 -15.08 -2.34
CA SER A 478 23.31 -14.31 -3.11
C SER A 478 23.17 -12.80 -2.90
N GLU A 479 21.96 -12.30 -2.65
CA GLU A 479 21.71 -10.87 -2.47
C GLU A 479 21.30 -10.51 -1.04
N LEU A 480 20.25 -11.11 -0.49
CA LEU A 480 19.69 -10.67 0.80
C LEU A 480 20.60 -11.00 1.98
N SER A 481 21.08 -12.25 2.07
CA SER A 481 21.91 -12.71 3.19
C SER A 481 23.26 -11.96 3.30
N PRO A 482 24.04 -11.78 2.23
CA PRO A 482 25.33 -11.09 2.32
C PRO A 482 25.17 -9.60 2.65
N ARG A 483 24.15 -8.93 2.08
CA ARG A 483 23.86 -7.53 2.38
C ARG A 483 23.37 -7.32 3.80
N TYR A 484 22.57 -8.25 4.32
CA TYR A 484 22.19 -8.22 5.72
C TYR A 484 23.39 -8.47 6.64
N ALA A 485 24.32 -9.36 6.26
CA ALA A 485 25.55 -9.59 7.00
C ALA A 485 26.43 -8.31 7.08
N GLU A 486 26.53 -7.55 5.99
CA GLU A 486 27.19 -6.25 5.96
C GLU A 486 26.48 -5.24 6.89
N PHE A 487 25.15 -5.12 6.76
CA PHE A 487 24.34 -4.24 7.60
C PHE A 487 24.48 -4.54 9.10
N ILE A 488 24.25 -5.79 9.51
CA ILE A 488 24.33 -6.18 10.92
C ILE A 488 25.75 -6.08 11.46
N GLY A 489 26.75 -6.31 10.60
CA GLY A 489 28.16 -6.11 10.94
C GLY A 489 28.43 -4.66 11.32
N HIS A 490 28.00 -3.71 10.49
CA HIS A 490 28.09 -2.27 10.80
C HIS A 490 27.32 -1.90 12.05
N GLU A 491 26.15 -2.48 12.25
CA GLU A 491 25.31 -2.17 13.41
C GLU A 491 25.92 -2.67 14.72
N ILE A 492 26.40 -3.92 14.75
CA ILE A 492 27.13 -4.52 15.87
C ILE A 492 28.36 -3.69 16.18
N GLN A 493 29.16 -3.35 15.16
CA GLN A 493 30.34 -2.52 15.32
C GLN A 493 29.97 -1.17 15.93
N LYS A 494 28.94 -0.49 15.43
CA LYS A 494 28.51 0.80 15.95
C LYS A 494 28.01 0.71 17.39
N ALA A 495 27.19 -0.30 17.73
CA ALA A 495 26.72 -0.51 19.10
C ALA A 495 27.89 -0.80 20.06
N TYR A 496 28.91 -1.51 19.56
CA TYR A 496 30.13 -1.76 20.29
C TYR A 496 31.00 -0.50 20.47
N LEU A 497 31.23 0.30 19.43
CA LEU A 497 32.05 1.52 19.52
C LEU A 497 31.54 2.51 20.54
N GLU A 498 30.22 2.66 20.64
CA GLU A 498 29.61 3.58 21.59
C GLU A 498 29.87 3.13 23.05
N SER A 499 30.24 1.86 23.30
CA SER A 499 30.70 1.34 24.60
C SER A 499 32.17 1.63 24.91
N TYR A 500 32.92 2.13 23.94
CA TYR A 500 34.37 2.27 23.99
C TYR A 500 34.83 3.72 23.83
N SER A 501 34.20 4.65 24.54
CA SER A 501 34.76 6.00 24.71
C SER A 501 36.20 5.95 25.24
N GLU A 502 36.50 5.03 26.16
CA GLU A 502 37.83 4.84 26.74
C GLU A 502 38.84 4.16 25.80
N TYR A 503 38.43 3.19 24.96
CA TYR A 503 39.38 2.56 24.03
C TYR A 503 39.64 3.41 22.80
N GLY A 504 38.61 4.10 22.28
CA GLY A 504 38.80 5.17 21.30
C GLY A 504 39.75 6.24 21.84
N GLN A 505 39.61 6.60 23.12
CA GLN A 505 40.54 7.51 23.81
C GLN A 505 41.95 6.93 23.95
N ASN A 506 42.10 5.65 24.29
CA ASN A 506 43.41 5.02 24.40
C ASN A 506 44.13 4.93 23.05
N LEU A 507 43.43 4.58 21.97
CA LEU A 507 43.98 4.59 20.62
C LEU A 507 44.38 6.00 20.18
N PHE A 508 43.55 7.00 20.52
CA PHE A 508 43.83 8.41 20.27
C PHE A 508 45.08 8.88 21.01
N ASP A 509 45.16 8.63 22.31
CA ASP A 509 46.28 9.04 23.15
C ASP A 509 47.58 8.35 22.73
N ARG A 510 47.52 7.05 22.39
CA ARG A 510 48.66 6.29 21.88
C ARG A 510 49.12 6.79 20.50
N TYR A 511 48.18 7.05 19.59
CA TYR A 511 48.50 7.61 18.28
C TYR A 511 49.21 8.96 18.40
N ILE A 512 48.72 9.84 19.28
CA ILE A 512 49.36 11.14 19.54
C ILE A 512 50.75 10.97 20.13
N ALA A 513 50.93 10.09 21.12
CA ALA A 513 52.23 9.85 21.72
C ALA A 513 53.26 9.33 20.70
N TYR A 514 52.84 8.41 19.82
CA TYR A 514 53.68 7.87 18.76
C TYR A 514 54.01 8.92 17.70
N ALA A 515 53.00 9.71 17.29
CA ALA A 515 53.19 10.78 16.31
C ALA A 515 54.11 11.88 16.85
N ASP A 516 53.98 12.24 18.13
CA ASP A 516 54.83 13.24 18.79
C ASP A 516 56.29 12.77 18.86
N ALA A 517 56.54 11.55 19.36
CA ALA A 517 57.87 10.95 19.39
C ALA A 517 58.51 10.81 18.00
N TRP A 518 57.71 10.46 16.98
CA TRP A 518 58.16 10.38 15.60
C TRP A 518 58.48 11.76 14.99
N ILE A 519 57.75 12.82 15.37
CA ILE A 519 58.04 14.20 14.94
C ILE A 519 59.33 14.72 15.61
N GLU A 520 59.50 14.45 16.90
CA GLU A 520 60.66 14.90 17.69
C GLU A 520 61.94 14.08 17.47
N ASP A 521 61.86 12.99 16.69
CA ASP A 521 62.97 12.07 16.43
C ASP A 521 63.54 11.43 17.70
N GLN A 522 62.64 11.04 18.60
CA GLN A 522 62.96 10.40 19.87
C GLN A 522 62.44 8.96 19.90
N ASP A 523 63.18 8.10 20.59
CA ASP A 523 62.72 6.75 20.87
C ASP A 523 61.57 6.80 21.89
N TYR A 524 60.46 6.12 21.58
CA TYR A 524 59.34 6.03 22.50
C TYR A 524 59.47 4.79 23.38
N LYS A 525 59.52 4.99 24.69
CA LYS A 525 59.48 3.89 25.66
C LYS A 525 58.05 3.64 26.10
N ASP A 526 57.51 2.48 25.74
CA ASP A 526 56.17 2.08 26.13
C ASP A 526 56.08 1.92 27.67
N PRO A 527 55.18 2.64 28.36
CA PRO A 527 55.09 2.62 29.81
C PRO A 527 54.64 1.27 30.40
N ASP A 528 53.86 0.51 29.62
CA ASP A 528 53.20 -0.71 30.09
C ASP A 528 54.08 -1.95 29.86
N THR A 529 54.82 -1.97 28.75
CA THR A 529 55.67 -3.10 28.33
C THR A 529 57.16 -2.85 28.51
N GLY A 530 57.58 -1.59 28.68
CA GLY A 530 58.98 -1.18 28.78
C GLY A 530 59.75 -1.27 27.45
N GLN A 531 59.09 -1.62 26.35
CA GLN A 531 59.70 -1.77 25.03
C GLN A 531 60.09 -0.40 24.47
N ILE A 532 61.26 -0.32 23.84
CA ILE A 532 61.74 0.90 23.18
C ILE A 532 61.42 0.77 21.70
N LEU A 533 60.59 1.69 21.20
CA LEU A 533 60.19 1.79 19.81
C LEU A 533 61.04 2.87 19.14
N ASN A 534 61.87 2.46 18.19
CA ASN A 534 62.64 3.39 17.37
C ASN A 534 61.76 4.03 16.28
N ARG A 535 62.29 5.04 15.61
CA ARG A 535 61.57 5.80 14.57
C ARG A 535 60.93 4.92 13.47
N GLU A 536 61.62 3.87 13.02
CA GLU A 536 61.14 2.97 11.96
C GLU A 536 59.94 2.13 12.42
N VAL A 537 59.96 1.65 13.67
CA VAL A 537 58.84 0.91 14.25
C VAL A 537 57.64 1.82 14.49
N LEU A 538 57.87 3.05 14.98
CA LEU A 538 56.81 4.05 15.13
C LEU A 538 56.16 4.41 13.78
N ASP A 539 56.94 4.54 12.71
CA ASP A 539 56.41 4.82 11.37
C ASP A 539 55.50 3.69 10.85
N ASN A 540 55.89 2.44 11.10
CA ASN A 540 55.09 1.28 10.75
C ASN A 540 53.77 1.22 11.53
N GLU A 541 53.81 1.44 12.86
CA GLU A 541 52.62 1.47 13.72
C GLU A 541 51.65 2.60 13.33
N LEU A 542 52.16 3.81 13.07
CA LEU A 542 51.34 4.94 12.62
C LEU A 542 50.74 4.68 11.23
N SER A 543 51.54 4.10 10.33
CA SER A 543 51.09 3.75 8.97
C SER A 543 49.96 2.71 8.94
N GLN A 544 49.93 1.78 9.90
CA GLN A 544 48.82 0.82 10.02
C GLN A 544 47.49 1.51 10.36
N VAL A 545 47.52 2.67 11.02
CA VAL A 545 46.32 3.46 11.32
C VAL A 545 45.92 4.33 10.13
N GLU A 546 46.91 4.96 9.49
CA GLU A 546 46.71 6.01 8.49
C GLU A 546 46.34 5.47 7.11
N LYS A 547 46.91 4.33 6.71
CA LYS A 547 46.69 3.72 5.38
C LYS A 547 45.25 3.27 5.16
N PRO A 548 44.58 2.55 6.09
CA PRO A 548 43.16 2.20 5.93
C PRO A 548 42.25 3.42 5.79
N ALA A 549 42.67 4.55 6.36
CA ALA A 549 41.93 5.80 6.27
C ALA A 549 42.16 6.60 4.97
N GLY A 550 43.15 6.22 4.16
CA GLY A 550 43.44 6.87 2.87
C GLY A 550 44.20 8.19 3.00
N ILE A 551 44.99 8.37 4.06
CA ILE A 551 45.75 9.60 4.28
C ILE A 551 46.88 9.75 3.24
N ALA A 552 46.78 10.75 2.36
CA ALA A 552 47.72 10.98 1.27
C ALA A 552 49.08 11.55 1.72
N ASN A 553 49.10 12.39 2.76
CA ASN A 553 50.34 12.96 3.31
C ASN A 553 50.42 12.72 4.83
N PRO A 554 50.96 11.55 5.25
CA PRO A 554 51.08 11.17 6.66
C PRO A 554 51.86 12.16 7.50
N LYS A 555 52.92 12.77 6.94
CA LYS A 555 53.79 13.70 7.69
C LYS A 555 53.04 14.96 8.10
N ASP A 556 52.30 15.56 7.16
CA ASP A 556 51.52 16.77 7.44
C ASP A 556 50.33 16.46 8.37
N PHE A 557 49.69 15.30 8.17
CA PHE A 557 48.60 14.84 9.02
C PHE A 557 49.05 14.65 10.48
N ARG A 558 50.15 13.94 10.73
CA ARG A 558 50.73 13.75 12.07
C ARG A 558 51.03 15.09 12.76
N ASN A 559 51.64 16.03 12.02
CA ASN A 559 51.95 17.36 12.53
C ASN A 559 50.70 18.19 12.86
N GLU A 560 49.66 18.14 12.01
CA GLU A 560 48.40 18.85 12.22
C GLU A 560 47.69 18.34 13.48
N VAL A 561 47.60 17.00 13.62
CA VAL A 561 46.99 16.32 14.76
C VAL A 561 47.71 16.68 16.05
N VAL A 562 49.02 16.47 16.15
CA VAL A 562 49.79 16.73 17.38
C VAL A 562 49.69 18.21 17.80
N LYS A 563 49.78 19.15 16.83
CA LYS A 563 49.60 20.58 17.11
C LYS A 563 48.19 20.93 17.59
N PHE A 564 47.15 20.26 17.09
CA PHE A 564 45.80 20.41 17.62
C PHE A 564 45.75 19.93 19.06
N THR A 565 46.27 18.73 19.35
CA THR A 565 46.24 18.13 20.68
C THR A 565 47.01 18.96 21.71
N LEU A 566 48.21 19.45 21.37
CA LEU A 566 49.01 20.31 22.24
C LEU A 566 48.28 21.63 22.57
N ARG A 567 47.62 22.25 21.59
CA ARG A 567 46.82 23.46 21.80
C ARG A 567 45.60 23.20 22.68
N ALA A 568 44.94 22.06 22.51
CA ALA A 568 43.80 21.66 23.34
C ALA A 568 44.24 21.33 24.78
N ARG A 569 45.36 20.62 24.93
CA ARG A 569 45.97 20.26 26.23
C ARG A 569 46.37 21.49 27.04
N ALA A 570 46.93 22.51 26.38
CA ALA A 570 47.26 23.80 26.99
C ALA A 570 46.01 24.56 27.49
N ARG A 571 44.86 24.39 26.84
CA ARG A 571 43.57 24.98 27.26
C ARG A 571 42.86 24.18 28.37
N ASN A 572 43.10 22.88 28.46
CA ASN A 572 42.40 21.95 29.36
C ASN A 572 43.26 21.48 30.56
N HIS A 573 44.06 22.37 31.15
CA HIS A 573 44.88 22.07 32.34
C HIS A 573 45.72 20.78 32.23
N GLY A 574 46.29 20.49 31.05
CA GLY A 574 47.15 19.33 30.85
C GLY A 574 46.44 18.03 30.43
N ARG A 575 45.09 18.01 30.34
CA ARG A 575 44.35 16.84 29.87
C ARG A 575 44.22 16.79 28.35
N ASN A 576 44.36 15.60 27.77
CA ASN A 576 44.08 15.40 26.34
C ASN A 576 42.60 15.68 26.04
N PRO A 577 42.30 16.21 24.85
CA PRO A 577 40.92 16.39 24.41
C PRO A 577 40.27 15.02 24.16
N SER A 578 38.94 14.98 24.22
CA SER A 578 38.20 13.76 23.86
C SER A 578 38.52 13.36 22.42
N TRP A 579 38.67 12.07 22.15
CA TRP A 579 39.00 11.54 20.82
C TRP A 579 37.97 11.92 19.73
N THR A 580 36.76 12.29 20.13
CA THR A 580 35.69 12.78 19.23
C THR A 580 35.83 14.24 18.83
N SER A 581 36.74 14.99 19.46
CA SER A 581 36.88 16.45 19.27
C SER A 581 37.53 16.85 17.94
N TYR A 582 38.21 15.94 17.26
CA TYR A 582 38.87 16.19 15.99
C TYR A 582 38.43 15.20 14.93
N GLU A 583 37.59 15.68 14.02
CA GLU A 583 36.87 14.89 13.02
C GLU A 583 37.80 14.00 12.17
N LYS A 584 38.91 14.55 11.65
CA LYS A 584 39.81 13.78 10.79
C LYS A 584 40.49 12.62 11.51
N LEU A 585 40.91 12.79 12.77
CA LEU A 585 41.51 11.68 13.54
C LEU A 585 40.45 10.71 14.04
N ARG A 586 39.25 11.20 14.35
CA ARG A 586 38.11 10.35 14.68
C ARG A 586 37.81 9.37 13.55
N GLU A 587 37.71 9.82 12.31
CA GLU A 587 37.49 8.94 11.14
C GLU A 587 38.61 7.90 10.98
N VAL A 588 39.86 8.30 11.21
CA VAL A 588 41.02 7.41 11.12
C VAL A 588 40.99 6.33 12.20
N ILE A 589 40.68 6.71 13.45
CA ILE A 589 40.55 5.78 14.57
C ILE A 589 39.35 4.86 14.38
N GLU A 590 38.20 5.39 13.97
CA GLU A 590 37.01 4.62 13.65
C GLU A 590 37.33 3.56 12.59
N LYS A 591 37.98 3.91 11.48
CA LYS A 591 38.40 2.95 10.45
C LYS A 591 39.38 1.89 10.95
N ARG A 592 40.34 2.26 11.82
CA ARG A 592 41.24 1.25 12.45
C ARG A 592 40.46 0.29 13.34
N MET A 593 39.53 0.81 14.13
CA MET A 593 38.68 -0.01 15.00
C MET A 593 37.76 -0.93 14.18
N PHE A 594 37.21 -0.44 13.07
CA PHE A 594 36.37 -1.24 12.16
C PHE A 594 37.14 -2.34 11.42
N GLY A 595 38.44 -2.14 11.17
CA GLY A 595 39.28 -3.14 10.50
C GLY A 595 39.60 -4.39 11.32
N GLN A 596 39.38 -4.35 12.64
CA GLN A 596 39.69 -5.45 13.58
C GLN A 596 38.42 -6.08 14.16
N VAL A 597 37.54 -6.60 13.29
CA VAL A 597 36.31 -7.30 13.71
C VAL A 597 36.61 -8.51 14.61
N GLU A 598 37.77 -9.15 14.42
CA GLU A 598 38.22 -10.29 15.24
C GLU A 598 38.43 -9.92 16.71
N ASP A 599 38.84 -8.69 17.00
CA ASP A 599 39.07 -8.20 18.37
C ASP A 599 37.75 -7.92 19.11
N LEU A 600 36.63 -7.82 18.39
CA LEU A 600 35.28 -7.62 18.93
C LEU A 600 34.64 -8.95 19.40
N LEU A 601 35.03 -10.06 18.78
CA LEU A 601 34.42 -11.38 18.94
C LEU A 601 34.39 -11.89 20.40
N PRO A 602 35.47 -11.76 21.21
CA PRO A 602 35.47 -12.27 22.58
C PRO A 602 34.42 -11.62 23.48
N VAL A 603 34.12 -10.34 23.25
CA VAL A 603 33.22 -9.52 24.07
C VAL A 603 31.76 -9.69 23.67
N ILE A 604 31.47 -9.76 22.37
CA ILE A 604 30.09 -9.93 21.87
C ILE A 604 29.62 -11.39 21.94
N SER A 605 30.52 -12.36 22.03
CA SER A 605 30.17 -13.78 22.11
C SER A 605 29.51 -14.14 23.46
N PHE A 606 28.45 -14.95 23.43
CA PHE A 606 27.70 -15.40 24.61
C PHE A 606 28.36 -16.61 25.32
N GLY A 607 29.69 -16.65 25.39
CA GLY A 607 30.50 -17.73 25.97
C GLY A 607 30.56 -17.73 27.50
N SER A 608 30.96 -18.85 28.12
CA SER A 608 30.77 -19.14 29.56
C SER A 608 31.89 -18.70 30.51
N LYS A 609 32.95 -18.02 30.04
CA LYS A 609 34.01 -17.46 30.91
C LYS A 609 34.44 -16.10 30.41
N GLN A 610 33.95 -15.05 31.07
CA GLN A 610 34.39 -13.67 30.87
C GLN A 610 34.76 -13.06 32.22
N ASP A 611 35.81 -12.25 32.25
CA ASP A 611 36.16 -11.46 33.43
C ASP A 611 35.07 -10.39 33.69
N SER A 612 34.90 -9.95 34.95
CA SER A 612 33.83 -9.03 35.35
C SER A 612 33.74 -7.72 34.54
N VAL A 613 34.85 -7.28 33.94
CA VAL A 613 34.91 -6.10 33.06
C VAL A 613 34.30 -6.40 31.70
N THR A 614 34.58 -7.58 31.14
CA THR A 614 34.06 -8.03 29.84
C THR A 614 32.56 -8.32 29.94
N GLU A 615 32.10 -8.90 31.05
CA GLU A 615 30.68 -9.17 31.30
C GLU A 615 29.84 -7.87 31.34
N LYS A 616 30.32 -6.85 32.07
CA LYS A 616 29.66 -5.53 32.08
C LYS A 616 29.56 -4.91 30.69
N ARG A 617 30.64 -4.99 29.90
CA ARG A 617 30.68 -4.48 28.52
C ARG A 617 29.70 -5.23 27.62
N HIS A 618 29.60 -6.55 27.78
CA HIS A 618 28.63 -7.36 27.06
C HIS A 618 27.19 -6.92 27.38
N THR A 619 26.87 -6.68 28.67
CA THR A 619 25.55 -6.18 29.07
C THR A 619 25.23 -4.81 28.46
N GLU A 620 26.19 -3.88 28.45
CA GLU A 620 26.00 -2.57 27.81
C GLU A 620 25.80 -2.66 26.30
N PHE A 621 26.51 -3.56 25.62
CA PHE A 621 26.31 -3.84 24.20
C PHE A 621 24.89 -4.36 23.93
N VAL A 622 24.43 -5.35 24.70
CA VAL A 622 23.08 -5.91 24.58
C VAL A 622 22.04 -4.82 24.81
N HIS A 623 22.19 -3.99 25.85
CA HIS A 623 21.25 -2.89 26.13
C HIS A 623 21.11 -1.91 24.95
N ARG A 624 22.21 -1.53 24.30
CA ARG A 624 22.16 -0.62 23.14
C ARG A 624 21.52 -1.26 21.92
N MET A 625 21.76 -2.55 21.70
CA MET A 625 21.04 -3.27 20.66
C MET A 625 19.54 -3.32 20.99
N VAL A 626 19.16 -3.47 22.26
CA VAL A 626 17.74 -3.40 22.66
C VAL A 626 17.15 -2.00 22.40
N GLU A 627 17.88 -0.93 22.68
CA GLU A 627 17.47 0.45 22.34
C GLU A 627 17.27 0.66 20.83
N ARG A 628 17.95 -0.12 19.99
CA ARG A 628 17.79 -0.10 18.52
C ARG A 628 16.64 -0.97 18.00
N GLY A 629 15.86 -1.60 18.89
CA GLY A 629 14.65 -2.33 18.54
C GLY A 629 14.79 -3.86 18.52
N TYR A 630 15.91 -4.40 19.02
CA TYR A 630 16.12 -5.84 19.15
C TYR A 630 15.67 -6.37 20.52
N THR A 631 15.34 -7.65 20.64
CA THR A 631 15.26 -8.35 21.93
C THR A 631 16.61 -8.96 22.30
N GLU A 632 16.87 -9.22 23.59
CA GLU A 632 18.13 -9.86 24.03
C GLU A 632 18.41 -11.19 23.31
N ARG A 633 17.34 -11.94 23.01
CA ARG A 633 17.43 -13.21 22.29
C ARG A 633 17.74 -13.04 20.82
N GLN A 634 17.16 -12.03 20.19
CA GLN A 634 17.49 -11.66 18.83
C GLN A 634 18.96 -11.26 18.76
N VAL A 635 19.47 -10.45 19.68
CA VAL A 635 20.90 -10.08 19.74
C VAL A 635 21.79 -11.32 19.79
N ARG A 636 21.47 -12.28 20.67
CA ARG A 636 22.20 -13.54 20.75
C ARG A 636 22.22 -14.30 19.43
N ARG A 637 21.05 -14.47 18.81
CA ARG A 637 20.91 -15.20 17.55
C ARG A 637 21.65 -14.51 16.41
N LEU A 638 21.57 -13.18 16.34
CA LEU A 638 22.20 -12.36 15.31
C LEU A 638 23.72 -12.41 15.40
N VAL A 639 24.29 -12.31 16.60
CA VAL A 639 25.75 -12.45 16.80
C VAL A 639 26.20 -13.85 16.42
N ASP A 640 25.50 -14.90 16.86
CA ASP A 640 25.83 -16.29 16.51
C ASP A 640 25.75 -16.53 15.00
N TRP A 641 24.74 -15.97 14.33
CA TRP A 641 24.57 -16.06 12.88
C TRP A 641 25.68 -15.30 12.14
N TYR A 642 25.95 -14.06 12.51
CA TYR A 642 26.98 -13.22 11.91
C TYR A 642 28.37 -13.88 12.01
N MET A 643 28.70 -14.47 13.17
CA MET A 643 29.95 -15.22 13.35
C MET A 643 30.08 -16.44 12.43
N ARG A 644 28.96 -17.09 12.07
CA ARG A 644 29.00 -18.23 11.14
C ARG A 644 29.20 -17.77 9.71
N VAL A 645 28.53 -16.70 9.30
CA VAL A 645 28.65 -16.14 7.94
C VAL A 645 30.08 -15.64 7.69
N ASN A 646 30.65 -14.88 8.63
CA ASN A 646 32.03 -14.39 8.51
C ASN A 646 33.12 -15.46 8.55
N LYS A 647 32.83 -16.66 9.09
CA LYS A 647 33.79 -17.79 9.08
C LYS A 647 33.69 -18.64 7.81
N ALA A 648 32.60 -18.50 7.06
CA ALA A 648 32.30 -19.28 5.87
C ALA A 648 32.63 -18.54 4.56
N GLY A 649 32.68 -17.20 4.60
CA GLY A 649 33.30 -16.35 3.57
C GLY A 649 34.77 -16.10 3.89
#